data_AF-A0A9W2Z8E8-F1
#
_entry.id   AF-A0A9W2Z8E8-F1
#
_cell.length_a   1.000
_cell.length_b   1.000
_cell.length_c   1.000
_cell.angle_alpha   90.00
_cell.angle_beta   90.00
_cell.angle_gamma   90.00
#
_symmetry.space_group_name_H-M   'P 1'
#
loop_
_entity.id
_entity.type
_entity.pdbx_description
1 polymer ?
#
loop_
_entity_poly.entity_id
_entity_poly.type
_entity_poly.pdbx_seq_one_letter_code
_entity_poly.pdbx_strand_id
1 'polypeptide(L)'
;MKAFKGGNLSLVIFLLLPAVVLSVVTDQLFNNTVMTLTQSIQDLQARINGLTKEALNQKLTIEERVRSEGSSGIKQTRNYVHGTSSYFDNTHVGVSSMMSIHDHSNYHDTLGMGEVIAVLNGVEFRTRHNDYRLVEPDPTNTTFRAVRDILPPPTPPAVLSQPTLDLQIKELRQWFKAFQQQNTTLRDYRPYFVPVLCYLEGFWSLEEAIKEPFASDRHLLLASSWQQLLNQIIYTSYTGNKDLNENMAFLPSAIISIDATGRPLYAQWNYRILCKQPSVDIPLKYFRRQIDLPTLARSGTNANNVNNTRLARFRLTDFDPERQESGLTLLDKLMQEIPGLDNNPSFLNEVAFGQTIYNERYPNNTRLNTGYYHRRFKTGTAGAMGTSTVMRGFHDELLFMAETTQPLVAPVNFTICYSASNCTTRTSRFSYAIPLEVVYMTPLLTWDPYDLPDGSLTGITKGGRNGDTRDPAQAFNGTNPIVYFYKTPVEFYNSTASQKDPADTSGAVGVLDSTGTLRIVYGSGIQIFTENIQGVGSVRLRYPIPPIHGEGSTVWKELSVVKQQLSQLQGSGSVPASNLYQAQLQPTSVGGLHYHEFTLYQQDFDLISNSQIVTVSTSLSNGHSHVLDLALNATSGNVEYLTCNGAPVCPDLHPKVIKFLSSSG
;
A
#
# COMPACT_ATOMS: atom_id res chain seq x y z
N MET A 1 -51.09 103.55 -6.17
CA MET A 1 -50.97 102.28 -6.93
C MET A 1 -50.45 101.21 -5.98
N LYS A 2 -51.18 100.09 -5.86
CA LYS A 2 -50.98 99.06 -4.84
C LYS A 2 -49.71 98.23 -5.08
N ALA A 3 -49.06 97.90 -3.97
CA ALA A 3 -47.89 97.05 -3.78
C ALA A 3 -48.04 95.62 -4.31
N PHE A 4 -46.93 94.94 -4.68
CA PHE A 4 -46.73 93.51 -4.40
C PHE A 4 -45.25 93.08 -4.47
N LYS A 5 -44.70 92.75 -3.27
CA LYS A 5 -43.79 91.66 -2.90
C LYS A 5 -42.41 91.51 -3.58
N GLY A 6 -41.40 92.15 -2.98
CA GLY A 6 -40.08 91.55 -2.81
C GLY A 6 -40.05 90.75 -1.51
N GLY A 7 -40.07 89.42 -1.58
CA GLY A 7 -40.17 88.58 -0.38
C GLY A 7 -39.75 87.11 -0.51
N ASN A 8 -39.17 86.68 -1.63
CA ASN A 8 -38.89 85.25 -1.85
C ASN A 8 -37.41 84.89 -2.04
N LEU A 9 -36.47 85.85 -2.10
CA LEU A 9 -35.06 85.51 -2.34
C LEU A 9 -34.32 85.08 -1.06
N SER A 10 -34.60 85.69 0.10
CA SER A 10 -34.00 85.29 1.38
C SER A 10 -34.48 83.93 1.88
N LEU A 11 -35.73 83.54 1.59
CA LEU A 11 -36.30 82.27 2.06
C LEU A 11 -35.69 81.07 1.32
N VAL A 12 -35.39 81.24 0.03
CA VAL A 12 -34.76 80.20 -0.81
C VAL A 12 -33.31 79.96 -0.41
N ILE A 13 -32.56 81.01 -0.05
CA ILE A 13 -31.18 80.89 0.45
C ILE A 13 -31.15 80.26 1.87
N PHE A 14 -32.11 80.60 2.75
CA PHE A 14 -32.23 79.99 4.08
C PHE A 14 -32.68 78.52 4.07
N LEU A 15 -33.35 78.06 3.00
CA LEU A 15 -33.76 76.65 2.83
C LEU A 15 -32.73 75.80 2.06
N LEU A 16 -31.96 76.40 1.16
CA LEU A 16 -30.91 75.72 0.40
C LEU A 16 -29.63 75.47 1.20
N LEU A 17 -29.24 76.38 2.09
CA LEU A 17 -28.05 76.18 2.95
C LEU A 17 -28.17 74.93 3.85
N PRO A 18 -29.28 74.72 4.58
CA PRO A 18 -29.48 73.51 5.38
C PRO A 18 -29.48 72.23 4.53
N ALA A 19 -30.04 72.28 3.32
CA ALA A 19 -30.09 71.11 2.43
C ALA A 19 -28.71 70.73 1.88
N VAL A 20 -27.89 71.71 1.51
CA VAL A 20 -26.51 71.49 1.04
C VAL A 20 -25.60 71.07 2.21
N VAL A 21 -25.76 71.68 3.39
CA VAL A 21 -25.02 71.25 4.59
C VAL A 21 -25.43 69.82 4.97
N LEU A 22 -26.72 69.49 4.90
CA LEU A 22 -27.20 68.14 5.16
C LEU A 22 -26.64 67.14 4.14
N SER A 23 -26.59 67.47 2.84
CA SER A 23 -26.05 66.58 1.81
C SER A 23 -24.54 66.34 2.00
N VAL A 24 -23.76 67.38 2.29
CA VAL A 24 -22.32 67.28 2.55
C VAL A 24 -22.06 66.48 3.82
N VAL A 25 -22.84 66.70 4.88
CA VAL A 25 -22.72 65.95 6.13
C VAL A 25 -23.10 64.47 5.92
N THR A 26 -24.16 64.18 5.15
CA THR A 26 -24.54 62.79 4.83
C THR A 26 -23.51 62.09 3.95
N ASP A 27 -22.93 62.76 2.96
CA ASP A 27 -21.88 62.21 2.11
C ASP A 27 -20.61 61.92 2.92
N GLN A 28 -20.25 62.82 3.83
CA GLN A 28 -19.08 62.64 4.70
C GLN A 28 -19.29 61.53 5.74
N LEU A 29 -20.48 61.41 6.32
CA LEU A 29 -20.86 60.29 7.18
C LEU A 29 -20.89 58.96 6.42
N PHE A 30 -21.43 58.94 5.20
CA PHE A 30 -21.46 57.76 4.35
C PHE A 30 -20.04 57.32 3.99
N ASN A 31 -19.18 58.24 3.54
CA ASN A 31 -17.79 57.95 3.21
C ASN A 31 -16.99 57.45 4.43
N ASN A 32 -17.17 58.07 5.60
CA ASN A 32 -16.54 57.61 6.84
C ASN A 32 -17.01 56.20 7.24
N THR A 33 -18.30 55.91 7.07
CA THR A 33 -18.87 54.57 7.35
C THR A 33 -18.32 53.53 6.39
N VAL A 34 -18.25 53.85 5.09
CA VAL A 34 -17.68 52.96 4.05
C VAL A 34 -16.19 52.70 4.29
N MET A 35 -15.40 53.72 4.64
CA MET A 35 -13.98 53.54 4.98
C MET A 35 -13.81 52.66 6.22
N THR A 36 -14.60 52.88 7.28
CA THR A 36 -14.55 52.09 8.51
C THR A 36 -14.95 50.63 8.27
N LEU A 37 -15.99 50.40 7.47
CA LEU A 37 -16.41 49.05 7.06
C LEU A 37 -15.35 48.37 6.21
N THR A 38 -14.73 49.08 5.26
CA THR A 38 -13.65 48.56 4.42
C THR A 38 -12.44 48.15 5.27
N GLN A 39 -12.04 48.99 6.22
CA GLN A 39 -10.96 48.70 7.15
C GLN A 39 -11.29 47.48 8.03
N SER A 40 -12.55 47.36 8.47
CA SER A 40 -13.00 46.23 9.29
C SER A 40 -13.01 44.92 8.49
N ILE A 41 -13.43 44.96 7.23
CA ILE A 41 -13.37 43.81 6.32
C ILE A 41 -11.91 43.40 6.09
N GLN A 42 -11.01 44.36 5.89
CA GLN A 42 -9.58 44.08 5.73
C GLN A 42 -8.96 43.47 7.00
N ASP A 43 -9.30 43.97 8.19
CA ASP A 43 -8.83 43.40 9.46
C ASP A 43 -9.37 41.98 9.66
N LEU A 44 -10.65 41.74 9.35
CA LEU A 44 -11.24 40.40 9.39
C LEU A 44 -10.56 39.44 8.41
N GLN A 45 -10.30 39.89 7.17
CA GLN A 45 -9.55 39.10 6.18
C GLN A 45 -8.14 38.78 6.66
N ALA A 46 -7.43 39.75 7.24
CA ALA A 46 -6.10 39.54 7.80
C ALA A 46 -6.11 38.52 8.95
N ARG A 47 -7.08 38.61 9.86
CA ARG A 47 -7.25 37.65 10.97
C ARG A 47 -7.60 36.25 10.48
N ILE A 48 -8.53 36.12 9.53
CA ILE A 48 -8.89 34.82 8.93
C ILE A 48 -7.68 34.19 8.22
N ASN A 49 -6.90 34.99 7.48
CA ASN A 49 -5.66 34.52 6.85
C ASN A 49 -4.64 34.06 7.90
N GLY A 50 -4.53 34.78 9.03
CA GLY A 50 -3.68 34.38 10.16
C GLY A 50 -4.10 33.05 10.77
N LEU A 51 -5.40 32.88 11.06
CA LEU A 51 -5.97 31.63 11.58
C LEU A 51 -5.80 30.46 10.60
N THR A 52 -5.95 30.72 9.30
CA THR A 52 -5.77 29.71 8.24
C THR A 52 -4.33 29.21 8.18
N LYS A 53 -3.34 30.12 8.28
CA LYS A 53 -1.93 29.76 8.36
C LYS A 53 -1.62 28.96 9.62
N GLU A 54 -2.19 29.36 10.75
CA GLU A 54 -2.01 28.64 12.01
C GLU A 54 -2.60 27.22 11.95
N ALA A 55 -3.79 27.05 11.37
CA ALA A 55 -4.39 25.73 11.15
C ALA A 55 -3.52 24.84 10.25
N LEU A 56 -2.92 25.40 9.19
CA LEU A 56 -1.98 24.69 8.33
C LEU A 56 -0.71 24.27 9.11
N ASN A 57 -0.17 25.15 9.96
CA ASN A 57 0.98 24.85 10.82
C ASN A 57 0.67 23.75 11.85
N GLN A 58 -0.49 23.81 12.48
CA GLN A 58 -0.94 22.80 13.45
C GLN A 58 -1.09 21.43 12.77
N LYS A 59 -1.72 21.40 11.59
CA LYS A 59 -1.81 20.20 10.77
C LYS A 59 -0.43 19.62 10.48
N LEU A 60 0.50 20.42 9.96
CA LEU A 60 1.86 19.96 9.66
C LEU A 60 2.59 19.47 10.91
N THR A 61 2.41 20.14 12.05
CA THR A 61 2.99 19.72 13.34
C THR A 61 2.48 18.35 13.78
N ILE A 62 1.18 18.07 13.59
CA ILE A 62 0.59 16.76 13.88
C ILE A 62 1.15 15.70 12.93
N GLU A 63 1.20 15.97 11.62
CA GLU A 63 1.76 15.02 10.66
C GLU A 63 3.24 14.73 10.93
N GLU A 64 4.05 15.74 11.24
CA GLU A 64 5.46 15.58 11.59
C GLU A 64 5.64 14.79 12.90
N ARG A 65 4.77 15.03 13.88
CA ARG A 65 4.75 14.21 15.09
C ARG A 65 4.46 12.75 14.75
N VAL A 66 3.43 12.46 13.96
CA VAL A 66 3.10 11.08 13.56
C VAL A 66 4.24 10.45 12.74
N ARG A 67 4.87 11.21 11.85
CA ARG A 67 6.10 10.78 11.17
C ARG A 67 7.12 10.41 12.24
N SER A 68 7.44 11.28 13.20
CA SER A 68 8.46 10.99 14.23
C SER A 68 8.16 9.81 15.16
N GLU A 69 6.89 9.46 15.36
CA GLU A 69 6.47 8.35 16.23
C GLU A 69 6.70 6.96 15.58
N GLY A 70 6.81 6.88 14.25
CA GLY A 70 6.91 5.60 13.54
C GLY A 70 7.18 5.73 12.04
N SER A 71 6.78 4.72 11.26
CA SER A 71 6.84 4.73 9.79
C SER A 71 5.44 4.58 9.21
N SER A 72 5.27 4.75 7.90
CA SER A 72 4.01 4.44 7.24
C SER A 72 3.71 2.94 7.37
N GLY A 73 2.45 2.61 7.66
CA GLY A 73 2.06 1.23 7.92
C GLY A 73 0.73 1.07 8.62
N ILE A 74 0.38 -0.19 8.88
CA ILE A 74 -0.79 -0.54 9.69
C ILE A 74 -0.46 -0.26 11.14
N LYS A 75 -1.32 0.49 11.80
CA LYS A 75 -1.18 0.85 13.22
C LYS A 75 -1.92 -0.18 14.08
N GLN A 76 -3.20 -0.39 13.83
CA GLN A 76 -4.07 -1.25 14.64
C GLN A 76 -5.25 -1.78 13.83
N THR A 77 -5.80 -2.93 14.24
CA THR A 77 -7.13 -3.42 13.84
C THR A 77 -8.16 -3.04 14.90
N ARG A 78 -9.45 -3.25 14.60
CA ARG A 78 -10.50 -3.14 15.62
C ARG A 78 -10.19 -4.03 16.83
N ASN A 79 -10.43 -3.51 18.03
CA ASN A 79 -10.32 -4.28 19.25
C ASN A 79 -11.63 -5.05 19.55
N TYR A 80 -11.50 -6.35 19.78
CA TYR A 80 -12.62 -7.25 20.12
C TYR A 80 -12.43 -7.96 21.45
N VAL A 81 -11.21 -7.91 22.00
CA VAL A 81 -10.82 -8.65 23.21
C VAL A 81 -10.00 -7.76 24.13
N HIS A 82 -10.07 -8.05 25.42
CA HIS A 82 -9.29 -7.37 26.42
C HIS A 82 -8.86 -8.36 27.50
N GLY A 83 -7.75 -8.07 28.17
CA GLY A 83 -7.26 -8.85 29.30
C GLY A 83 -6.55 -8.00 30.32
N THR A 84 -6.24 -8.57 31.48
CA THR A 84 -5.55 -7.87 32.58
C THR A 84 -4.14 -7.40 32.21
N SER A 85 -3.54 -8.03 31.20
CA SER A 85 -2.27 -7.59 30.61
C SER A 85 -2.49 -6.95 29.25
N SER A 86 -1.74 -5.89 28.95
CA SER A 86 -1.89 -5.09 27.72
C SER A 86 -1.66 -5.87 26.41
N TYR A 87 -0.94 -7.00 26.45
CA TYR A 87 -0.70 -7.81 25.25
C TYR A 87 -1.89 -8.69 24.82
N PHE A 88 -2.98 -8.72 25.59
CA PHE A 88 -4.21 -9.40 25.18
C PHE A 88 -5.03 -8.59 24.18
N ASP A 89 -4.87 -7.26 24.18
CA ASP A 89 -5.59 -6.38 23.26
C ASP A 89 -5.16 -6.60 21.81
N ASN A 90 -6.07 -6.33 20.87
CA ASN A 90 -5.72 -6.38 19.45
C ASN A 90 -4.70 -5.31 19.08
N THR A 91 -3.76 -5.70 18.23
CA THR A 91 -2.74 -4.82 17.64
C THR A 91 -3.03 -4.69 16.14
N HIS A 92 -2.01 -4.67 15.28
CA HIS A 92 -2.15 -4.96 13.84
C HIS A 92 -2.53 -6.43 13.58
N VAL A 93 -2.37 -7.31 14.57
CA VAL A 93 -2.87 -8.70 14.56
C VAL A 93 -4.07 -8.84 15.49
N GLY A 94 -5.22 -9.20 14.93
CA GLY A 94 -6.44 -9.51 15.67
C GLY A 94 -6.42 -10.93 16.27
N VAL A 95 -7.53 -11.34 16.87
CA VAL A 95 -7.67 -12.67 17.49
C VAL A 95 -7.62 -13.80 16.47
N SER A 96 -8.25 -13.59 15.31
CA SER A 96 -8.38 -14.58 14.25
C SER A 96 -7.33 -14.44 13.16
N SER A 97 -6.92 -13.22 12.80
CA SER A 97 -6.00 -12.99 11.68
C SER A 97 -5.23 -11.66 11.71
N MET A 98 -4.18 -11.59 10.90
CA MET A 98 -3.46 -10.35 10.59
C MET A 98 -4.35 -9.39 9.79
N MET A 99 -4.42 -8.10 10.15
CA MET A 99 -5.32 -7.11 9.52
C MET A 99 -6.80 -7.53 9.45
N SER A 100 -7.24 -8.49 10.27
CA SER A 100 -8.58 -9.07 10.17
C SER A 100 -8.91 -9.62 8.76
N ILE A 101 -7.92 -10.17 8.05
CA ILE A 101 -8.18 -10.87 6.78
C ILE A 101 -9.04 -12.12 6.99
N HIS A 102 -9.95 -12.39 6.06
CA HIS A 102 -10.88 -13.52 6.10
C HIS A 102 -11.26 -13.93 4.66
N ASP A 103 -11.97 -15.05 4.53
CA ASP A 103 -12.22 -15.73 3.26
C ASP A 103 -13.57 -15.35 2.64
N HIS A 104 -13.53 -14.90 1.38
CA HIS A 104 -14.70 -14.70 0.51
C HIS A 104 -14.70 -15.69 -0.63
N SER A 105 -14.52 -16.98 -0.33
CA SER A 105 -14.34 -18.02 -1.36
C SER A 105 -15.56 -18.25 -2.26
N ASN A 106 -16.73 -17.73 -1.89
CA ASN A 106 -17.93 -17.70 -2.73
C ASN A 106 -17.98 -16.49 -3.68
N TYR A 107 -16.99 -15.61 -3.67
CA TYR A 107 -16.79 -14.53 -4.64
C TYR A 107 -15.64 -14.93 -5.58
N HIS A 108 -15.71 -14.54 -6.86
CA HIS A 108 -14.66 -14.88 -7.82
C HIS A 108 -13.31 -14.24 -7.45
N ASP A 109 -13.30 -12.94 -7.14
CA ASP A 109 -12.09 -12.14 -7.02
C ASP A 109 -12.05 -11.22 -5.79
N THR A 110 -12.98 -11.41 -4.84
CA THR A 110 -13.08 -10.57 -3.64
C THR A 110 -12.24 -11.14 -2.50
N LEU A 111 -11.44 -10.27 -1.88
CA LEU A 111 -10.57 -10.57 -0.75
C LEU A 111 -11.08 -9.87 0.50
N GLY A 112 -11.33 -10.65 1.55
CA GLY A 112 -11.81 -10.12 2.83
C GLY A 112 -10.68 -9.52 3.67
N MET A 113 -10.89 -8.31 4.17
CA MET A 113 -10.05 -7.62 5.15
C MET A 113 -10.91 -6.71 6.02
N GLY A 114 -10.74 -6.75 7.34
CA GLY A 114 -11.53 -5.91 8.25
C GLY A 114 -11.09 -4.44 8.27
N GLU A 115 -11.60 -3.69 9.24
CA GLU A 115 -11.21 -2.30 9.51
C GLU A 115 -9.80 -2.21 10.09
N VAL A 116 -8.99 -1.30 9.52
CA VAL A 116 -7.64 -1.00 10.00
C VAL A 116 -7.48 0.51 10.23
N ILE A 117 -6.64 0.86 11.19
CA ILE A 117 -6.04 2.18 11.30
C ILE A 117 -4.70 2.11 10.58
N ALA A 118 -4.49 3.00 9.62
CA ALA A 118 -3.27 3.09 8.83
C ALA A 118 -2.66 4.49 8.95
N VAL A 119 -1.35 4.56 8.78
CA VAL A 119 -0.59 5.80 8.67
C VAL A 119 0.10 5.80 7.31
N LEU A 120 -0.11 6.87 6.53
CA LEU A 120 0.58 7.10 5.26
C LEU A 120 1.13 8.52 5.24
N ASN A 121 2.45 8.66 5.18
CA ASN A 121 3.16 9.94 5.20
C ASN A 121 2.66 10.88 6.31
N GLY A 122 2.57 10.41 7.55
CA GLY A 122 2.10 11.20 8.70
C GLY A 122 0.59 11.39 8.81
N VAL A 123 -0.21 10.91 7.84
CA VAL A 123 -1.67 10.98 7.89
C VAL A 123 -2.22 9.69 8.50
N GLU A 124 -2.80 9.78 9.69
CA GLU A 124 -3.52 8.68 10.34
C GLU A 124 -5.00 8.69 9.94
N PHE A 125 -5.52 7.53 9.53
CA PHE A 125 -6.90 7.37 9.12
C PHE A 125 -7.41 5.96 9.46
N ARG A 126 -8.73 5.79 9.55
CA ARG A 126 -9.39 4.49 9.77
C ARG A 126 -10.20 4.12 8.56
N THR A 127 -9.98 2.93 8.02
CA THR A 127 -10.76 2.41 6.89
C THR A 127 -12.14 1.96 7.34
N ARG A 128 -13.05 1.73 6.38
CA ARG A 128 -14.21 0.85 6.60
C ARG A 128 -13.75 -0.62 6.58
N HIS A 129 -14.67 -1.56 6.73
CA HIS A 129 -14.41 -2.96 6.38
C HIS A 129 -14.04 -3.05 4.90
N ASN A 130 -12.97 -3.77 4.56
CA ASN A 130 -12.33 -3.77 3.26
C ASN A 130 -12.50 -5.11 2.53
N ASP A 131 -13.66 -5.33 1.93
CA ASP A 131 -13.84 -6.40 0.94
C ASP A 131 -13.46 -5.85 -0.44
N TYR A 132 -12.22 -6.08 -0.87
CA TYR A 132 -11.67 -5.49 -2.09
C TYR A 132 -11.48 -6.53 -3.19
N ARG A 133 -11.62 -6.12 -4.45
CA ARG A 133 -11.48 -7.01 -5.61
C ARG A 133 -10.04 -7.04 -6.14
N LEU A 134 -9.65 -8.15 -6.78
CA LEU A 134 -8.39 -8.27 -7.54
C LEU A 134 -8.43 -7.45 -8.84
N VAL A 135 -8.31 -6.14 -8.70
CA VAL A 135 -8.24 -5.21 -9.83
C VAL A 135 -6.91 -4.44 -9.81
N GLU A 136 -6.44 -4.06 -10.98
CA GLU A 136 -5.23 -3.24 -11.16
C GLU A 136 -5.55 -1.90 -11.83
N PRO A 137 -4.67 -0.88 -11.71
CA PRO A 137 -4.80 0.35 -12.48
C PRO A 137 -4.91 0.05 -13.97
N ASP A 138 -5.88 0.64 -14.67
CA ASP A 138 -6.09 0.36 -16.09
C ASP A 138 -4.99 1.06 -16.93
N PRO A 139 -4.09 0.30 -17.58
CA PRO A 139 -3.00 0.89 -18.33
C PRO A 139 -3.46 1.59 -19.63
N THR A 140 -4.71 1.35 -20.04
CA THR A 140 -5.31 1.93 -21.26
C THR A 140 -6.18 3.15 -20.96
N ASN A 141 -6.42 3.45 -19.69
CA ASN A 141 -7.32 4.51 -19.26
C ASN A 141 -6.69 5.38 -18.17
N THR A 142 -6.29 6.61 -18.54
CA THR A 142 -5.70 7.58 -17.61
C THR A 142 -6.75 8.34 -16.79
N THR A 143 -8.02 7.97 -16.86
CA THR A 143 -9.07 8.59 -16.04
C THR A 143 -8.80 8.31 -14.57
N PHE A 144 -9.02 9.34 -13.74
CA PHE A 144 -8.87 9.24 -12.28
C PHE A 144 -9.55 7.99 -11.72
N ARG A 145 -8.76 7.15 -11.03
CA ARG A 145 -9.17 5.87 -10.42
C ARG A 145 -9.68 4.78 -11.37
N ALA A 146 -9.41 4.87 -12.68
CA ALA A 146 -9.74 3.78 -13.60
C ALA A 146 -8.98 2.50 -13.25
N VAL A 147 -9.69 1.38 -13.28
CA VAL A 147 -9.18 0.05 -12.94
C VAL A 147 -9.70 -0.97 -13.94
N ARG A 148 -9.01 -2.11 -14.05
CA ARG A 148 -9.45 -3.29 -14.79
C ARG A 148 -9.28 -4.55 -13.95
N ASP A 149 -10.05 -5.59 -14.27
CA ASP A 149 -9.92 -6.90 -13.64
C ASP A 149 -8.56 -7.53 -13.97
N ILE A 150 -7.94 -8.16 -12.96
CA ILE A 150 -6.78 -9.02 -13.18
C ILE A 150 -7.30 -10.37 -13.67
N LEU A 151 -6.84 -10.82 -14.84
CA LEU A 151 -7.32 -12.07 -15.44
C LEU A 151 -6.86 -13.28 -14.61
N PRO A 152 -7.76 -14.20 -14.26
CA PRO A 152 -7.39 -15.39 -13.52
C PRO A 152 -6.53 -16.32 -14.39
N PRO A 153 -5.61 -17.10 -13.78
CA PRO A 153 -4.81 -18.05 -14.52
C PRO A 153 -5.69 -19.17 -15.10
N PRO A 154 -5.37 -19.68 -16.30
CA PRO A 154 -6.12 -20.78 -16.88
C PRO A 154 -5.91 -22.08 -16.09
N THR A 155 -6.82 -23.02 -16.24
CA THR A 155 -6.61 -24.38 -15.73
C THR A 155 -5.53 -25.08 -16.56
N PRO A 156 -4.54 -25.77 -15.94
CA PRO A 156 -3.51 -26.47 -16.69
C PRO A 156 -4.10 -27.44 -17.72
N PRO A 157 -3.63 -27.44 -18.99
CA PRO A 157 -4.15 -28.36 -20.00
C PRO A 157 -4.00 -29.84 -19.61
N ALA A 158 -2.95 -30.17 -18.84
CA ALA A 158 -2.74 -31.51 -18.30
C ALA A 158 -3.90 -31.99 -17.40
N VAL A 159 -4.56 -31.07 -16.68
CA VAL A 159 -5.77 -31.36 -15.89
C VAL A 159 -6.95 -31.58 -16.83
N LEU A 160 -7.23 -30.64 -17.73
CA LEU A 160 -8.40 -30.71 -18.62
C LEU A 160 -8.37 -31.90 -19.58
N SER A 161 -7.18 -32.39 -19.94
CA SER A 161 -7.00 -33.55 -20.81
C SER A 161 -7.31 -34.91 -20.16
N GLN A 162 -7.51 -34.95 -18.83
CA GLN A 162 -7.81 -36.21 -18.14
C GLN A 162 -9.21 -36.73 -18.49
N PRO A 163 -9.39 -38.04 -18.73
CA PRO A 163 -10.64 -38.59 -19.28
C PRO A 163 -11.78 -38.67 -18.26
N THR A 164 -11.50 -38.54 -16.96
CA THR A 164 -12.51 -38.58 -15.90
C THR A 164 -12.25 -37.51 -14.86
N LEU A 165 -13.31 -37.06 -14.18
CA LEU A 165 -13.21 -36.10 -13.08
C LEU A 165 -12.24 -36.55 -11.98
N ASP A 166 -12.27 -37.83 -11.58
CA ASP A 166 -11.35 -38.36 -10.58
C ASP A 166 -9.88 -38.20 -10.97
N LEU A 167 -9.58 -38.35 -12.26
CA LEU A 167 -8.24 -38.15 -12.79
C LEU A 167 -7.90 -36.65 -12.90
N GLN A 168 -8.84 -35.79 -13.28
CA GLN A 168 -8.67 -34.34 -13.22
C GLN A 168 -8.33 -33.88 -11.79
N ILE A 169 -9.10 -34.34 -10.79
CA ILE A 169 -8.88 -34.06 -9.37
C ILE A 169 -7.46 -34.49 -8.95
N LYS A 170 -7.08 -35.74 -9.25
CA LYS A 170 -5.76 -36.27 -8.88
C LYS A 170 -4.62 -35.47 -9.53
N GLU A 171 -4.78 -35.07 -10.78
CA GLU A 171 -3.80 -34.27 -11.50
C GLU A 171 -3.72 -32.85 -10.91
N LEU A 172 -4.84 -32.16 -10.69
CA LEU A 172 -4.85 -30.82 -10.11
C LEU A 172 -4.23 -30.80 -8.70
N ARG A 173 -4.44 -31.87 -7.91
CA ARG A 173 -3.75 -32.05 -6.62
C ARG A 173 -2.22 -32.08 -6.76
N GLN A 174 -1.67 -32.65 -7.85
CA GLN A 174 -0.21 -32.61 -8.09
C GLN A 174 0.28 -31.19 -8.37
N TRP A 175 -0.52 -30.34 -9.02
CA TRP A 175 -0.18 -28.93 -9.23
C TRP A 175 -0.14 -28.15 -7.92
N PHE A 176 -1.12 -28.34 -7.03
CA PHE A 176 -1.09 -27.78 -5.68
C PHE A 176 0.08 -28.30 -4.84
N LYS A 177 0.41 -29.60 -4.97
CA LYS A 177 1.59 -30.19 -4.33
C LYS A 177 2.88 -29.55 -4.83
N ALA A 178 3.02 -29.35 -6.15
CA ALA A 178 4.19 -28.71 -6.74
C ALA A 178 4.35 -27.27 -6.24
N PHE A 179 3.25 -26.50 -6.18
CA PHE A 179 3.26 -25.15 -5.61
C PHE A 179 3.64 -25.17 -4.11
N GLN A 180 2.98 -25.99 -3.29
CA GLN A 180 3.26 -26.08 -1.86
C GLN A 180 4.71 -26.45 -1.57
N GLN A 181 5.29 -27.35 -2.38
CA GLN A 181 6.68 -27.80 -2.27
C GLN A 181 7.68 -26.91 -3.00
N GLN A 182 7.21 -25.87 -3.70
CA GLN A 182 8.02 -25.02 -4.59
C GLN A 182 8.86 -25.85 -5.59
N ASN A 183 8.28 -26.94 -6.09
CA ASN A 183 8.96 -27.91 -6.93
C ASN A 183 8.47 -27.83 -8.39
N THR A 184 9.16 -27.04 -9.20
CA THR A 184 8.87 -26.86 -10.63
C THR A 184 9.18 -28.10 -11.48
N THR A 185 9.98 -29.05 -10.97
CA THR A 185 10.25 -30.32 -11.67
C THR A 185 9.10 -31.31 -11.55
N LEU A 186 8.30 -31.22 -10.48
CA LEU A 186 7.08 -32.03 -10.32
C LEU A 186 6.01 -31.56 -11.30
N ARG A 187 5.70 -30.26 -11.26
CA ARG A 187 4.88 -29.52 -12.23
C ARG A 187 5.35 -28.08 -12.24
N ASP A 188 5.53 -27.48 -13.42
CA ASP A 188 5.90 -26.07 -13.50
C ASP A 188 4.68 -25.18 -13.22
N TYR A 189 4.38 -24.97 -11.94
CA TYR A 189 3.17 -24.30 -11.48
C TYR A 189 3.09 -22.81 -11.82
N ARG A 190 4.21 -22.16 -12.19
CA ARG A 190 4.32 -20.70 -12.29
C ARG A 190 3.32 -20.03 -13.25
N PRO A 191 2.96 -20.61 -14.42
CA PRO A 191 1.93 -20.03 -15.30
C PRO A 191 0.51 -20.11 -14.72
N TYR A 192 0.30 -20.92 -13.69
CA TYR A 192 -1.01 -21.31 -13.17
C TYR A 192 -1.25 -20.86 -11.72
N PHE A 193 -0.17 -20.57 -10.98
CA PHE A 193 -0.18 -20.01 -9.64
C PHE A 193 0.48 -18.64 -9.69
N VAL A 194 -0.32 -17.63 -10.02
CA VAL A 194 0.17 -16.29 -10.36
C VAL A 194 0.18 -15.41 -9.12
N PRO A 195 1.34 -14.87 -8.70
CA PRO A 195 1.39 -13.92 -7.60
C PRO A 195 0.80 -12.57 -8.01
N VAL A 196 0.09 -11.94 -7.08
CA VAL A 196 -0.49 -10.62 -7.21
C VAL A 196 -0.16 -9.83 -5.95
N LEU A 197 0.47 -8.66 -6.11
CA LEU A 197 0.82 -7.77 -4.99
C LEU A 197 -0.32 -6.77 -4.77
N CYS A 198 -0.94 -6.82 -3.60
CA CYS A 198 -1.97 -5.86 -3.19
C CYS A 198 -1.40 -4.80 -2.25
N TYR A 199 -1.86 -3.57 -2.41
CA TYR A 199 -1.30 -2.38 -1.76
C TYR A 199 -2.40 -1.39 -1.36
N LEU A 200 -2.13 -0.61 -0.32
CA LEU A 200 -2.96 0.50 0.13
C LEU A 200 -2.39 1.79 -0.42
N GLU A 201 -3.16 2.49 -1.26
CA GLU A 201 -2.84 3.82 -1.77
C GLU A 201 -3.64 4.89 -1.02
N GLY A 202 -3.01 6.01 -0.68
CA GLY A 202 -3.65 7.18 -0.07
C GLY A 202 -3.23 8.49 -0.72
N PHE A 203 -4.14 9.48 -0.72
CA PHE A 203 -3.92 10.78 -1.33
C PHE A 203 -4.91 11.84 -0.80
N TRP A 204 -4.52 13.10 -0.88
CA TRP A 204 -5.41 14.23 -0.60
C TRP A 204 -6.29 14.51 -1.82
N SER A 205 -7.60 14.32 -1.72
CA SER A 205 -8.57 14.53 -2.80
C SER A 205 -9.29 15.87 -2.68
N LEU A 206 -9.49 16.51 -3.84
CA LEU A 206 -10.28 17.73 -4.03
C LEU A 206 -11.73 17.44 -4.42
N GLU A 207 -12.16 16.17 -4.42
CA GLU A 207 -13.54 15.81 -4.75
C GLU A 207 -14.53 16.19 -3.65
N GLU A 208 -15.47 17.09 -3.94
CA GLU A 208 -16.43 17.60 -2.95
C GLU A 208 -17.47 16.56 -2.48
N ALA A 209 -17.75 15.54 -3.30
CA ALA A 209 -18.64 14.43 -2.95
C ALA A 209 -17.84 13.22 -2.45
N ILE A 210 -18.35 12.54 -1.42
CA ILE A 210 -17.81 11.23 -1.04
C ILE A 210 -18.12 10.25 -2.17
N LYS A 211 -17.06 9.70 -2.76
CA LYS A 211 -17.13 8.54 -3.64
C LYS A 211 -16.50 7.36 -2.93
N GLU A 212 -16.99 6.16 -3.24
CA GLU A 212 -16.36 4.94 -2.74
C GLU A 212 -14.85 4.95 -3.03
N PRO A 213 -14.02 4.61 -2.03
CA PRO A 213 -12.57 4.57 -2.19
C PRO A 213 -12.17 3.55 -3.26
N PHE A 214 -12.88 2.41 -3.32
CA PHE A 214 -12.73 1.33 -4.29
C PHE A 214 -14.02 0.49 -4.35
N ALA A 215 -14.16 -0.33 -5.41
CA ALA A 215 -15.28 -1.24 -5.56
C ALA A 215 -15.27 -2.34 -4.48
N SER A 216 -16.39 -2.51 -3.79
CA SER A 216 -16.60 -3.48 -2.72
C SER A 216 -18.01 -4.03 -2.85
N ASP A 217 -18.14 -5.36 -2.91
CA ASP A 217 -19.42 -6.02 -3.18
C ASP A 217 -20.33 -6.07 -1.93
N ARG A 218 -19.78 -5.75 -0.74
CA ARG A 218 -20.45 -5.94 0.56
C ARG A 218 -20.53 -4.68 1.42
N HIS A 219 -19.58 -3.76 1.26
CA HIS A 219 -19.46 -2.56 2.10
C HIS A 219 -19.38 -1.28 1.27
N LEU A 220 -20.10 -0.26 1.72
CA LEU A 220 -20.17 1.07 1.12
C LEU A 220 -20.07 2.11 2.23
N LEU A 221 -19.41 3.25 2.01
CA LEU A 221 -19.34 4.33 2.99
C LEU A 221 -20.72 4.82 3.38
N LEU A 222 -20.98 4.88 4.69
CA LEU A 222 -22.26 5.34 5.25
C LEU A 222 -22.41 6.87 5.27
N ALA A 223 -21.97 7.58 4.23
CA ALA A 223 -22.08 9.04 4.15
C ALA A 223 -22.13 9.55 2.71
N SER A 224 -22.94 10.58 2.45
CA SER A 224 -23.03 11.24 1.14
C SER A 224 -22.18 12.51 1.03
N SER A 225 -21.65 13.02 2.15
CA SER A 225 -20.82 14.23 2.21
C SER A 225 -19.76 14.17 3.32
N TRP A 226 -18.67 14.93 3.17
CA TRP A 226 -17.61 15.04 4.17
C TRP A 226 -18.12 15.43 5.55
N GLN A 227 -19.07 16.37 5.61
CA GLN A 227 -19.65 16.84 6.87
C GLN A 227 -20.45 15.75 7.58
N GLN A 228 -21.22 14.95 6.82
CA GLN A 228 -21.98 13.84 7.39
C GLN A 228 -21.04 12.79 7.99
N LEU A 229 -19.99 12.41 7.26
CA LEU A 229 -18.99 11.46 7.75
C LEU A 229 -18.32 11.98 9.02
N LEU A 230 -17.90 13.25 9.03
CA LEU A 230 -17.31 13.88 10.20
C LEU A 230 -18.25 13.85 11.41
N ASN A 231 -19.52 14.23 11.23
CA ASN A 231 -20.50 14.24 12.32
C ASN A 231 -20.74 12.82 12.89
N GLN A 232 -20.80 11.80 12.03
CA GLN A 232 -20.91 10.40 12.45
C GLN A 232 -19.67 9.93 13.22
N ILE A 233 -18.47 10.31 12.77
CA ILE A 233 -17.23 9.98 13.47
C ILE A 233 -17.13 10.69 14.82
N ILE A 234 -17.49 11.98 14.90
CA ILE A 234 -17.57 12.72 16.17
C ILE A 234 -18.52 11.97 17.10
N TYR A 235 -19.76 11.73 16.67
CA TYR A 235 -20.77 11.06 17.50
C TYR A 235 -20.29 9.70 18.01
N THR A 236 -19.74 8.85 17.14
CA THR A 236 -19.27 7.50 17.51
C THR A 236 -18.03 7.53 18.40
N SER A 237 -17.14 8.51 18.21
CA SER A 237 -15.95 8.67 19.05
C SER A 237 -16.31 9.13 20.48
N TYR A 238 -17.31 9.99 20.64
CA TYR A 238 -17.77 10.45 21.96
C TYR A 238 -18.71 9.45 22.67
N THR A 239 -19.47 8.65 21.91
CA THR A 239 -20.43 7.68 22.49
C THR A 239 -19.87 6.28 22.64
N GLY A 240 -18.79 5.93 21.93
CA GLY A 240 -18.27 4.57 21.84
C GLY A 240 -19.12 3.62 21.00
N ASN A 241 -20.17 4.11 20.34
CA ASN A 241 -21.02 3.29 19.46
C ASN A 241 -20.29 2.87 18.17
N LYS A 242 -20.77 1.78 17.56
CA LYS A 242 -20.28 1.31 16.25
C LYS A 242 -21.41 1.18 15.24
N ASP A 243 -21.05 1.31 13.96
CA ASP A 243 -21.89 0.84 12.87
C ASP A 243 -21.77 -0.69 12.77
N LEU A 244 -22.92 -1.38 12.74
CA LEU A 244 -22.97 -2.84 12.68
C LEU A 244 -22.58 -3.38 11.30
N ASN A 245 -22.76 -2.57 10.26
CA ASN A 245 -22.38 -2.91 8.89
C ASN A 245 -20.92 -2.53 8.58
N GLU A 246 -20.19 -1.97 9.55
CA GLU A 246 -18.75 -1.63 9.46
C GLU A 246 -18.41 -0.71 8.25
N ASN A 247 -19.33 0.20 7.94
CA ASN A 247 -19.30 1.09 6.77
C ASN A 247 -18.76 2.51 7.09
N MET A 248 -18.27 2.76 8.31
CA MET A 248 -17.79 4.08 8.74
C MET A 248 -16.26 4.18 8.75
N ALA A 249 -15.72 4.96 7.81
CA ALA A 249 -14.30 5.32 7.78
C ALA A 249 -14.04 6.67 8.49
N PHE A 250 -12.87 6.83 9.13
CA PHE A 250 -12.37 8.15 9.53
C PHE A 250 -11.41 8.65 8.47
N LEU A 251 -11.84 9.66 7.69
CA LEU A 251 -11.09 10.27 6.60
C LEU A 251 -10.85 11.75 6.92
N PRO A 252 -9.63 12.14 7.35
CA PRO A 252 -9.37 13.51 7.77
C PRO A 252 -9.53 14.49 6.60
N SER A 253 -10.12 15.65 6.88
CA SER A 253 -10.14 16.80 5.97
C SER A 253 -9.21 17.88 6.51
N ALA A 254 -8.47 18.54 5.62
CA ALA A 254 -7.49 19.54 6.03
C ALA A 254 -7.31 20.64 4.99
N ILE A 255 -6.80 21.78 5.44
CA ILE A 255 -6.29 22.84 4.57
C ILE A 255 -4.94 22.38 4.01
N ILE A 256 -4.80 22.33 2.69
CA ILE A 256 -3.57 21.86 2.03
C ILE A 256 -2.70 23.02 1.57
N SER A 257 -3.33 24.10 1.12
CA SER A 257 -2.62 25.30 0.68
C SER A 257 -3.49 26.54 0.87
N ILE A 258 -2.87 27.71 0.77
CA ILE A 258 -3.55 29.00 0.70
C ILE A 258 -3.26 29.57 -0.69
N ASP A 259 -4.31 29.96 -1.43
CA ASP A 259 -4.12 30.56 -2.75
C ASP A 259 -3.57 31.99 -2.65
N ALA A 260 -3.18 32.57 -3.79
CA ALA A 260 -2.65 33.94 -3.84
C ALA A 260 -3.64 35.01 -3.35
N THR A 261 -4.93 34.68 -3.26
CA THR A 261 -5.99 35.57 -2.76
C THR A 261 -6.26 35.40 -1.26
N GLY A 262 -5.52 34.49 -0.59
CA GLY A 262 -5.69 34.19 0.84
C GLY A 262 -6.76 33.13 1.14
N ARG A 263 -7.36 32.51 0.12
CA ARG A 263 -8.41 31.51 0.33
C ARG A 263 -7.80 30.13 0.63
N PRO A 264 -8.30 29.42 1.65
CA PRO A 264 -7.86 28.06 1.93
C PRO A 264 -8.35 27.09 0.85
N LEU A 265 -7.45 26.23 0.41
CA LEU A 265 -7.79 25.04 -0.37
C LEU A 265 -7.96 23.85 0.60
N TYR A 266 -9.16 23.30 0.64
CA TYR A 266 -9.46 22.10 1.44
C TYR A 266 -9.30 20.84 0.61
N ALA A 267 -8.86 19.76 1.24
CA ALA A 267 -8.89 18.42 0.69
C ALA A 267 -9.28 17.41 1.76
N GLN A 268 -9.87 16.28 1.35
CA GLN A 268 -10.09 15.12 2.20
C GLN A 268 -9.09 14.03 1.85
N TRP A 269 -8.52 13.39 2.87
CA TRP A 269 -7.73 12.20 2.69
C TRP A 269 -8.62 11.06 2.18
N ASN A 270 -8.26 10.50 1.03
CA ASN A 270 -8.88 9.31 0.47
C ASN A 270 -7.87 8.19 0.36
N TYR A 271 -8.38 6.97 0.27
CA TYR A 271 -7.57 5.77 0.07
C TYR A 271 -8.20 4.87 -0.99
N ARG A 272 -7.45 3.90 -1.50
CA ARG A 272 -7.95 2.74 -2.25
C ARG A 272 -7.04 1.55 -2.04
N ILE A 273 -7.61 0.35 -2.10
CA ILE A 273 -6.84 -0.89 -2.12
C ILE A 273 -6.93 -1.44 -3.52
N LEU A 274 -5.77 -1.66 -4.13
CA LEU A 274 -5.64 -2.24 -5.46
C LEU A 274 -4.57 -3.31 -5.44
N CYS A 275 -4.49 -4.03 -6.55
CA CYS A 275 -3.50 -5.06 -6.74
C CYS A 275 -2.76 -4.86 -8.08
N LYS A 276 -1.61 -5.51 -8.22
CA LYS A 276 -0.84 -5.54 -9.46
C LYS A 276 -0.23 -6.92 -9.60
N GLN A 277 -0.44 -7.56 -10.75
CA GLN A 277 0.35 -8.73 -11.12
C GLN A 277 1.78 -8.26 -11.45
N PRO A 278 2.80 -8.73 -10.70
CA PRO A 278 4.19 -8.40 -11.00
C PRO A 278 4.69 -9.04 -12.30
N SER A 279 5.76 -8.49 -12.85
CA SER A 279 6.42 -9.02 -14.05
C SER A 279 7.16 -10.34 -13.81
N VAL A 280 7.41 -10.69 -12.54
CA VAL A 280 8.17 -11.87 -12.11
C VAL A 280 7.39 -12.71 -11.11
N ASP A 281 7.71 -14.02 -11.07
CA ASP A 281 7.24 -14.89 -10.00
C ASP A 281 7.86 -14.48 -8.64
N ILE A 282 7.15 -14.78 -7.56
CA ILE A 282 7.61 -14.56 -6.20
C ILE A 282 7.70 -15.94 -5.52
N PRO A 283 8.87 -16.58 -5.45
CA PRO A 283 9.05 -17.81 -4.69
C PRO A 283 8.75 -17.67 -3.19
N LEU A 284 8.19 -18.71 -2.58
CA LEU A 284 7.81 -18.71 -1.16
C LEU A 284 9.01 -18.51 -0.20
N LYS A 285 10.24 -18.80 -0.66
CA LYS A 285 11.48 -18.57 0.11
C LYS A 285 11.71 -17.08 0.45
N TYR A 286 11.12 -16.15 -0.30
CA TYR A 286 11.25 -14.71 -0.07
C TYR A 286 10.32 -14.18 1.03
N PHE A 287 9.38 -14.99 1.52
CA PHE A 287 8.49 -14.60 2.62
C PHE A 287 9.15 -14.92 3.95
N ARG A 288 9.72 -13.90 4.59
CA ARG A 288 10.28 -14.02 5.93
C ARG A 288 9.23 -13.70 6.98
N ARG A 289 8.89 -14.71 7.77
CA ARG A 289 7.98 -14.58 8.91
C ARG A 289 8.47 -13.51 9.88
N GLN A 290 7.56 -12.64 10.30
CA GLN A 290 7.77 -11.68 11.38
C GLN A 290 7.18 -12.24 12.68
N ILE A 291 7.91 -12.08 13.79
CA ILE A 291 7.47 -12.58 15.10
C ILE A 291 6.84 -11.43 15.89
N ASP A 292 5.52 -11.49 16.03
CA ASP A 292 4.75 -10.60 16.89
C ASP A 292 4.51 -11.27 18.26
N LEU A 293 5.36 -10.95 19.25
CA LEU A 293 5.30 -11.55 20.59
C LEU A 293 3.92 -11.46 21.27
N PRO A 294 3.17 -10.34 21.21
CA PRO A 294 1.84 -10.27 21.79
C PRO A 294 0.90 -11.34 21.20
N THR A 295 1.00 -11.59 19.90
CA THR A 295 0.24 -12.62 19.20
C THR A 295 0.57 -14.02 19.72
N LEU A 296 1.86 -14.33 19.91
CA LEU A 296 2.28 -15.62 20.44
C LEU A 296 1.81 -15.82 21.89
N ALA A 297 2.01 -14.81 22.74
CA ALA A 297 1.59 -14.83 24.14
C ALA A 297 0.07 -15.01 24.28
N ARG A 298 -0.72 -14.27 23.49
CA ARG A 298 -2.18 -14.35 23.51
C ARG A 298 -2.72 -15.68 23.00
N SER A 299 -2.20 -16.17 21.87
CA SER A 299 -2.71 -17.39 21.23
C SER A 299 -2.18 -18.68 21.85
N GLY A 300 -1.16 -18.60 22.70
CA GLY A 300 -0.46 -19.78 23.23
C GLY A 300 0.29 -20.58 22.15
N THR A 301 0.43 -20.02 20.94
CA THR A 301 1.19 -20.66 19.85
C THR A 301 2.68 -20.33 19.95
N ASN A 302 3.51 -21.13 19.29
CA ASN A 302 4.95 -20.85 19.17
C ASN A 302 5.28 -20.26 17.80
N ALA A 303 6.49 -19.72 17.67
CA ALA A 303 6.94 -19.09 16.44
C ALA A 303 6.84 -20.02 15.21
N ASN A 304 7.12 -21.32 15.35
CA ASN A 304 7.05 -22.27 14.24
C ASN A 304 5.62 -22.53 13.77
N ASN A 305 4.69 -22.68 14.71
CA ASN A 305 3.30 -22.99 14.41
C ASN A 305 2.53 -21.79 13.86
N VAL A 306 2.87 -20.55 14.25
CA VAL A 306 2.15 -19.34 13.77
C VAL A 306 2.17 -19.22 12.24
N ASN A 307 3.20 -19.76 11.57
CA ASN A 307 3.31 -19.74 10.10
C ASN A 307 2.13 -20.45 9.41
N ASN A 308 1.56 -21.45 10.07
CA ASN A 308 0.43 -22.23 9.58
C ASN A 308 -0.92 -21.66 10.08
N THR A 309 -0.94 -20.41 10.54
CA THR A 309 -2.14 -19.72 11.04
C THR A 309 -2.39 -18.41 10.31
N ARG A 310 -3.64 -17.95 10.28
CA ARG A 310 -4.01 -16.64 9.72
C ARG A 310 -3.38 -15.45 10.47
N LEU A 311 -2.74 -15.69 11.62
CA LEU A 311 -2.02 -14.70 12.41
C LEU A 311 -0.61 -14.38 11.86
N ALA A 312 -0.10 -15.17 10.91
CA ALA A 312 1.23 -14.97 10.37
C ALA A 312 1.33 -13.65 9.58
N ARG A 313 2.42 -12.92 9.83
CA ARG A 313 2.86 -11.77 9.05
C ARG A 313 4.22 -12.07 8.44
N PHE A 314 4.47 -11.53 7.26
CA PHE A 314 5.69 -11.72 6.51
C PHE A 314 6.32 -10.37 6.15
N ARG A 315 7.60 -10.40 5.78
CA ARG A 315 8.26 -9.37 4.99
C ARG A 315 8.80 -10.03 3.74
N LEU A 316 8.72 -9.33 2.61
CA LEU A 316 9.40 -9.75 1.39
C LEU A 316 10.87 -9.37 1.47
N THR A 317 11.74 -10.33 1.20
CA THR A 317 13.17 -10.08 1.06
C THR A 317 13.76 -11.04 0.03
N ASP A 318 14.52 -10.50 -0.91
CA ASP A 318 15.38 -11.26 -1.83
C ASP A 318 16.67 -11.75 -1.15
N PHE A 319 16.94 -11.29 0.08
CA PHE A 319 18.17 -11.55 0.85
C PHE A 319 17.87 -11.99 2.30
N ASP A 320 18.91 -12.30 3.09
CA ASP A 320 18.74 -12.65 4.50
C ASP A 320 18.38 -11.40 5.36
N PRO A 321 17.42 -11.47 6.30
CA PRO A 321 16.93 -10.41 7.21
C PRO A 321 17.93 -9.51 7.93
N GLU A 322 19.22 -9.82 7.98
CA GLU A 322 20.19 -9.06 8.79
C GLU A 322 20.86 -7.92 8.03
N ARG A 323 20.49 -7.70 6.76
CA ARG A 323 21.20 -6.83 5.81
C ARG A 323 21.06 -5.34 6.11
N GLN A 324 22.18 -4.63 6.17
CA GLN A 324 22.23 -3.20 5.88
C GLN A 324 22.28 -3.00 4.36
N GLU A 325 21.15 -2.67 3.75
CA GLU A 325 21.09 -2.44 2.30
C GLU A 325 21.24 -0.96 1.93
N SER A 326 22.35 -0.64 1.27
CA SER A 326 22.33 0.33 0.18
C SER A 326 21.79 -0.38 -1.10
N GLY A 327 20.88 0.23 -1.86
CA GLY A 327 20.28 -0.34 -3.09
C GLY A 327 18.78 -0.72 -3.03
N LEU A 328 18.23 -1.22 -4.14
CA LEU A 328 16.81 -1.58 -4.30
C LEU A 328 16.51 -3.03 -3.89
N THR A 329 15.63 -3.23 -2.91
CA THR A 329 15.12 -4.55 -2.47
C THR A 329 14.18 -5.17 -3.51
N LEU A 330 13.80 -6.45 -3.36
CA LEU A 330 12.70 -7.06 -4.11
C LEU A 330 11.41 -6.24 -4.00
N LEU A 331 11.04 -5.80 -2.79
CA LEU A 331 9.85 -4.98 -2.59
C LEU A 331 9.95 -3.66 -3.35
N ASP A 332 11.12 -3.02 -3.39
CA ASP A 332 11.34 -1.81 -4.18
C ASP A 332 11.11 -2.03 -5.67
N LYS A 333 11.61 -3.15 -6.21
CA LYS A 333 11.43 -3.52 -7.62
C LYS A 333 9.95 -3.73 -7.94
N LEU A 334 9.23 -4.46 -7.08
CA LEU A 334 7.81 -4.74 -7.26
C LEU A 334 6.95 -3.46 -7.17
N MET A 335 7.21 -2.60 -6.18
CA MET A 335 6.47 -1.34 -6.03
C MET A 335 6.77 -0.39 -7.21
N GLN A 336 8.00 -0.37 -7.75
CA GLN A 336 8.34 0.44 -8.93
C GLN A 336 7.64 0.00 -10.23
N GLU A 337 6.98 -1.16 -10.26
CA GLU A 337 6.12 -1.55 -11.38
C GLU A 337 4.70 -0.97 -11.26
N ILE A 338 4.33 -0.45 -10.09
CA ILE A 338 2.97 0.02 -9.80
C ILE A 338 2.88 1.52 -10.16
N PRO A 339 1.99 1.89 -11.09
CA PRO A 339 1.74 3.30 -11.41
C PRO A 339 0.90 3.97 -10.29
N GLY A 340 1.10 5.27 -10.11
CA GLY A 340 0.22 6.11 -9.28
C GLY A 340 -1.16 6.36 -9.91
N LEU A 341 -1.80 7.47 -9.53
CA LEU A 341 -3.19 7.79 -9.94
C LEU A 341 -3.37 8.12 -11.44
N ASP A 342 -2.30 8.21 -12.21
CA ASP A 342 -2.36 8.36 -13.67
C ASP A 342 -2.66 7.02 -14.39
N ASN A 343 -2.58 5.88 -13.66
CA ASN A 343 -2.74 4.49 -14.10
C ASN A 343 -1.76 4.00 -15.19
N ASN A 344 -1.33 4.88 -16.09
CA ASN A 344 -0.25 4.69 -17.04
C ASN A 344 0.45 6.04 -17.25
N PRO A 345 1.27 6.48 -16.28
CA PRO A 345 1.87 7.80 -16.35
C PRO A 345 2.78 7.88 -17.58
N SER A 346 2.62 8.97 -18.34
CA SER A 346 3.71 9.44 -19.20
C SER A 346 4.98 9.65 -18.37
N PHE A 347 6.15 9.78 -19.00
CA PHE A 347 7.39 9.94 -18.25
C PHE A 347 7.36 11.21 -17.38
N LEU A 348 7.06 11.06 -16.08
CA LEU A 348 7.10 12.12 -15.09
C LEU A 348 8.48 12.11 -14.43
N ASN A 349 9.02 13.29 -14.15
CA ASN A 349 10.32 13.40 -13.51
C ASN A 349 10.37 14.67 -12.68
N GLU A 350 10.35 14.47 -11.36
CA GLU A 350 10.45 15.54 -10.39
C GLU A 350 11.78 16.30 -10.52
N VAL A 351 11.69 17.64 -10.44
CA VAL A 351 12.84 18.54 -10.30
C VAL A 351 12.60 19.40 -9.06
N ALA A 352 13.36 19.14 -8.01
CA ALA A 352 13.29 19.87 -6.74
C ALA A 352 14.65 20.51 -6.43
N PHE A 353 14.65 21.74 -5.92
CA PHE A 353 15.88 22.46 -5.57
C PHE A 353 16.92 22.55 -6.72
N GLY A 354 16.44 22.62 -7.96
CA GLY A 354 17.30 22.64 -9.16
C GLY A 354 17.98 21.28 -9.47
N GLN A 355 17.65 20.23 -8.73
CA GLN A 355 18.18 18.88 -8.91
C GLN A 355 17.17 18.00 -9.65
N THR A 356 17.65 17.31 -10.67
CA THR A 356 16.92 16.23 -11.34
C THR A 356 17.05 14.95 -10.54
N ILE A 357 15.95 14.19 -10.47
CA ILE A 357 15.91 12.88 -9.82
C ILE A 357 16.24 11.76 -10.81
N TYR A 358 17.16 10.88 -10.43
CA TYR A 358 17.63 9.74 -11.21
C TYR A 358 17.38 8.42 -10.48
N ASN A 359 17.27 7.34 -11.26
CA ASN A 359 17.14 6.00 -10.73
C ASN A 359 18.49 5.54 -10.15
N GLU A 360 18.50 5.12 -8.88
CA GLU A 360 19.73 4.71 -8.19
C GLU A 360 20.38 3.45 -8.77
N ARG A 361 19.61 2.63 -9.50
CA ARG A 361 20.08 1.38 -10.10
C ARG A 361 21.12 1.58 -11.20
N TYR A 362 21.04 2.68 -11.94
CA TYR A 362 21.83 2.88 -13.16
C TYR A 362 22.93 3.94 -12.98
N PRO A 363 24.13 3.78 -13.56
CA PRO A 363 25.25 4.68 -13.32
C PRO A 363 25.12 5.97 -14.11
N ASN A 364 24.57 5.86 -15.32
CA ASN A 364 24.44 6.86 -16.36
C ASN A 364 23.43 7.98 -16.08
N ASN A 365 23.01 8.16 -14.83
CA ASN A 365 21.96 9.11 -14.43
C ASN A 365 20.71 8.96 -15.32
N THR A 366 20.23 7.72 -15.46
CA THR A 366 18.93 7.46 -16.07
C THR A 366 17.87 8.12 -15.21
N ARG A 367 17.09 9.04 -15.80
CA ARG A 367 16.01 9.74 -15.10
C ARG A 367 15.00 8.75 -14.55
N LEU A 368 14.57 8.97 -13.31
CA LEU A 368 13.54 8.13 -12.68
C LEU A 368 12.16 8.59 -13.16
N ASN A 369 11.31 7.65 -13.59
CA ASN A 369 9.90 7.97 -13.82
C ASN A 369 9.19 8.05 -12.46
N THR A 370 8.93 9.26 -12.00
CA THR A 370 8.31 9.52 -10.70
C THR A 370 6.83 9.18 -10.66
N GLY A 371 6.20 8.88 -11.80
CA GLY A 371 4.82 8.41 -11.87
C GLY A 371 4.58 6.99 -11.34
N TYR A 372 5.66 6.23 -11.09
CA TYR A 372 5.62 4.92 -10.47
C TYR A 372 6.06 4.99 -9.02
N TYR A 373 5.56 4.07 -8.18
CA TYR A 373 5.85 4.07 -6.76
C TYR A 373 7.31 3.79 -6.45
N HIS A 374 7.96 4.72 -5.77
CA HIS A 374 9.35 4.59 -5.37
C HIS A 374 9.59 5.28 -4.03
N ARG A 375 10.59 4.79 -3.29
CA ARG A 375 11.03 5.38 -2.02
C ARG A 375 12.51 5.75 -2.00
N ARG A 376 13.28 5.29 -3.00
CA ARG A 376 14.71 5.60 -3.18
C ARG A 376 14.95 6.28 -4.51
N PHE A 377 15.89 7.21 -4.53
CA PHE A 377 16.37 7.86 -5.74
C PHE A 377 17.78 8.41 -5.54
N LYS A 378 18.42 8.90 -6.61
CA LYS A 378 19.66 9.67 -6.51
C LYS A 378 19.58 11.02 -7.22
N THR A 379 20.32 12.01 -6.73
CA THR A 379 20.49 13.32 -7.37
C THR A 379 21.76 13.34 -8.22
N GLY A 380 21.85 14.32 -9.14
CA GLY A 380 23.02 14.48 -10.00
C GLY A 380 24.26 15.01 -9.26
N THR A 381 24.05 15.64 -8.10
CA THR A 381 25.11 16.18 -7.25
C THR A 381 24.96 15.63 -5.84
N ALA A 382 26.08 15.27 -5.20
CA ALA A 382 26.08 14.90 -3.80
C ALA A 382 25.67 16.08 -2.92
N GLY A 383 24.89 15.81 -1.86
CA GLY A 383 24.52 16.80 -0.86
C GLY A 383 25.69 17.15 0.08
N ALA A 384 25.42 18.00 1.06
CA ALA A 384 26.43 18.44 2.04
C ALA A 384 27.07 17.29 2.86
N MET A 385 26.35 16.17 3.01
CA MET A 385 26.84 14.96 3.68
C MET A 385 27.64 14.02 2.74
N GLY A 386 27.90 14.43 1.50
CA GLY A 386 28.66 13.65 0.51
C GLY A 386 27.89 12.53 -0.17
N THR A 387 26.58 12.38 0.07
CA THR A 387 25.74 11.36 -0.55
C THR A 387 24.86 11.93 -1.67
N SER A 388 24.71 11.18 -2.76
CA SER A 388 23.73 11.48 -3.82
C SER A 388 22.45 10.65 -3.70
N THR A 389 22.48 9.54 -2.97
CA THR A 389 21.32 8.67 -2.75
C THR A 389 20.46 9.23 -1.62
N VAL A 390 19.15 9.25 -1.85
CA VAL A 390 18.15 9.84 -0.97
C VAL A 390 16.99 8.87 -0.82
N MET A 391 16.51 8.72 0.41
CA MET A 391 15.23 8.07 0.70
C MET A 391 14.13 9.12 0.88
N ARG A 392 12.94 8.83 0.38
CA ARG A 392 11.74 9.65 0.63
C ARG A 392 11.28 9.46 2.08
N GLY A 393 10.52 10.44 2.60
CA GLY A 393 9.90 10.34 3.92
C GLY A 393 10.83 10.60 5.12
N PHE A 394 12.01 11.19 4.90
CA PHE A 394 13.03 11.50 5.92
C PHE A 394 13.56 10.25 6.65
N HIS A 395 12.82 9.71 7.62
CA HIS A 395 13.13 8.45 8.31
C HIS A 395 12.10 7.34 8.03
N ASP A 396 11.05 7.61 7.28
CA ASP A 396 10.02 6.64 6.92
C ASP A 396 10.51 5.69 5.83
N GLU A 397 11.10 4.57 6.26
CA GLU A 397 11.68 3.58 5.37
C GLU A 397 10.64 2.81 4.54
N LEU A 398 9.35 2.89 4.87
CA LEU A 398 8.28 2.03 4.32
C LEU A 398 7.32 2.79 3.40
N LEU A 399 7.53 4.09 3.20
CA LEU A 399 6.68 4.95 2.39
C LEU A 399 7.09 4.96 0.91
N PHE A 400 6.20 4.48 0.05
CA PHE A 400 6.34 4.65 -1.40
C PHE A 400 5.53 5.85 -1.89
N MET A 401 6.07 6.61 -2.84
CA MET A 401 5.42 7.79 -3.40
C MET A 401 5.39 7.72 -4.93
N ALA A 402 4.31 8.21 -5.52
CA ALA A 402 4.17 8.40 -6.96
C ALA A 402 3.64 9.80 -7.26
N GLU A 403 4.28 10.49 -8.21
CA GLU A 403 3.81 11.75 -8.78
C GLU A 403 2.61 11.50 -9.71
N THR A 404 1.69 12.46 -9.78
CA THR A 404 0.49 12.34 -10.61
C THR A 404 0.12 13.67 -11.26
N THR A 405 -0.48 13.59 -12.44
CA THR A 405 -1.04 14.75 -13.16
C THR A 405 -2.52 14.97 -12.87
N GLN A 406 -3.16 14.08 -12.10
CA GLN A 406 -4.59 14.12 -11.83
C GLN A 406 -5.00 15.41 -11.10
N PRO A 407 -5.88 16.25 -11.67
CA PRO A 407 -6.23 17.55 -11.10
C PRO A 407 -7.04 17.43 -9.81
N LEU A 408 -7.65 16.26 -9.56
CA LEU A 408 -8.41 15.96 -8.34
C LEU A 408 -7.54 15.62 -7.13
N VAL A 409 -6.22 15.48 -7.29
CA VAL A 409 -5.28 15.28 -6.18
C VAL A 409 -4.78 16.64 -5.74
N ALA A 410 -4.77 16.94 -4.44
CA ALA A 410 -4.39 18.26 -3.95
C ALA A 410 -2.92 18.61 -4.31
N PRO A 411 -2.63 19.86 -4.73
CA PRO A 411 -1.28 20.27 -5.10
C PRO A 411 -0.45 20.57 -3.86
N VAL A 412 0.83 20.26 -3.95
CA VAL A 412 1.86 20.78 -3.04
C VAL A 412 2.69 21.78 -3.82
N ASN A 413 2.77 23.00 -3.29
CA ASN A 413 3.50 24.10 -3.90
C ASN A 413 4.74 24.43 -3.07
N PHE A 414 5.87 24.66 -3.72
CA PHE A 414 7.03 25.28 -3.08
C PHE A 414 7.59 26.38 -3.98
N THR A 415 8.09 27.46 -3.37
CA THR A 415 8.76 28.55 -4.08
C THR A 415 10.19 28.64 -3.59
N ILE A 416 11.14 28.54 -4.52
CA ILE A 416 12.57 28.77 -4.23
C ILE A 416 12.99 30.06 -4.92
N CYS A 417 13.64 30.94 -4.16
CA CYS A 417 14.23 32.17 -4.67
C CYS A 417 15.76 32.09 -4.56
N TYR A 418 16.44 32.06 -5.71
CA TYR A 418 17.92 32.12 -5.74
C TYR A 418 18.44 33.56 -5.65
N SER A 419 17.57 34.55 -5.90
CA SER A 419 17.77 35.96 -5.61
C SER A 419 16.42 36.63 -5.35
N ALA A 420 16.42 37.89 -4.89
CA ALA A 420 15.18 38.64 -4.64
C ALA A 420 14.26 38.77 -5.88
N SER A 421 14.81 38.61 -7.09
CA SER A 421 14.08 38.71 -8.36
C SER A 421 13.94 37.40 -9.12
N ASN A 422 14.64 36.33 -8.72
CA ASN A 422 14.60 35.03 -9.38
C ASN A 422 13.98 33.97 -8.47
N CYS A 423 12.66 33.92 -8.47
CA CYS A 423 11.87 32.92 -7.77
C CYS A 423 11.24 31.94 -8.76
N THR A 424 11.36 30.66 -8.49
CA THR A 424 10.68 29.59 -9.22
C THR A 424 9.68 28.90 -8.28
N THR A 425 8.40 28.95 -8.64
CA THR A 425 7.36 28.15 -7.99
C THR A 425 7.23 26.82 -8.70
N ARG A 426 7.14 25.73 -7.94
CA ARG A 426 6.86 24.39 -8.42
C ARG A 426 5.61 23.86 -7.77
N THR A 427 4.80 23.16 -8.56
CA THR A 427 3.56 22.52 -8.15
C THR A 427 3.66 21.06 -8.53
N SER A 428 3.50 20.17 -7.56
CA SER A 428 3.48 18.72 -7.76
C SER A 428 2.30 18.11 -7.02
N ARG A 429 1.87 16.93 -7.42
CA ARG A 429 0.80 16.16 -6.78
C ARG A 429 1.31 14.76 -6.54
N PHE A 430 0.97 14.18 -5.39
CA PHE A 430 1.50 12.88 -4.98
C PHE A 430 0.41 11.98 -4.40
N SER A 431 0.52 10.68 -4.71
CA SER A 431 -0.10 9.62 -3.93
C SER A 431 0.97 8.81 -3.21
N TYR A 432 0.54 8.12 -2.15
CA TYR A 432 1.38 7.40 -1.20
C TYR A 432 0.92 5.95 -1.13
N ALA A 433 1.83 4.99 -0.97
CA ALA A 433 1.44 3.60 -0.85
C ALA A 433 2.30 2.79 0.12
N ILE A 434 1.69 1.72 0.65
CA ILE A 434 2.34 0.62 1.37
C ILE A 434 1.84 -0.73 0.81
N PRO A 435 2.68 -1.78 0.78
CA PRO A 435 2.20 -3.11 0.44
C PRO A 435 1.29 -3.65 1.56
N LEU A 436 0.33 -4.51 1.21
CA LEU A 436 -0.57 -5.17 2.17
C LEU A 436 -0.34 -6.68 2.18
N GLU A 437 -0.44 -7.33 1.03
CA GLU A 437 -0.30 -8.78 0.92
C GLU A 437 0.09 -9.22 -0.49
N VAL A 438 0.71 -10.40 -0.59
CA VAL A 438 0.85 -11.12 -1.86
C VAL A 438 -0.18 -12.25 -1.87
N VAL A 439 -0.95 -12.32 -2.94
CA VAL A 439 -2.01 -13.29 -3.16
C VAL A 439 -1.66 -14.15 -4.36
N TYR A 440 -1.70 -15.48 -4.21
CA TYR A 440 -1.56 -16.40 -5.35
C TYR A 440 -2.93 -16.74 -5.90
N MET A 441 -3.22 -16.27 -7.10
CA MET A 441 -4.34 -16.79 -7.89
C MET A 441 -4.04 -18.23 -8.28
N THR A 442 -5.06 -19.08 -8.36
CA THR A 442 -4.89 -20.51 -8.63
C THR A 442 -5.82 -20.99 -9.74
N PRO A 443 -5.59 -22.18 -10.32
CA PRO A 443 -6.49 -22.76 -11.32
C PRO A 443 -7.94 -22.94 -10.86
N LEU A 444 -8.22 -22.94 -9.55
CA LEU A 444 -9.58 -23.07 -9.04
C LEU A 444 -10.50 -21.94 -9.52
N LEU A 445 -9.94 -20.77 -9.86
CA LEU A 445 -10.68 -19.63 -10.41
C LEU A 445 -11.25 -19.90 -11.81
N THR A 446 -10.70 -20.87 -12.56
CA THR A 446 -11.15 -21.19 -13.92
C THR A 446 -11.56 -22.65 -14.11
N TRP A 447 -11.33 -23.51 -13.11
CA TRP A 447 -11.66 -24.93 -13.20
C TRP A 447 -13.13 -25.18 -12.86
N ASP A 448 -13.89 -25.58 -13.88
CA ASP A 448 -15.33 -25.90 -13.78
C ASP A 448 -15.61 -27.27 -14.42
N PRO A 449 -15.35 -28.38 -13.73
CA PRO A 449 -15.46 -29.70 -14.32
C PRO A 449 -16.92 -30.17 -14.50
N TYR A 450 -17.89 -29.46 -13.90
CA TYR A 450 -19.31 -29.77 -14.01
C TYR A 450 -20.04 -28.89 -15.03
N ASP A 451 -19.35 -27.93 -15.65
CA ASP A 451 -19.93 -26.96 -16.59
C ASP A 451 -21.17 -26.28 -15.99
N LEU A 452 -21.01 -25.74 -14.77
CA LEU A 452 -22.11 -25.16 -14.01
C LEU A 452 -22.62 -23.89 -14.70
N PRO A 453 -23.95 -23.76 -14.92
CA PRO A 453 -24.50 -22.61 -15.63
C PRO A 453 -24.37 -21.33 -14.80
N ASP A 454 -23.94 -20.24 -15.43
CA ASP A 454 -23.96 -18.92 -14.82
C ASP A 454 -25.40 -18.37 -14.78
N GLY A 455 -25.85 -18.00 -13.58
CA GLY A 455 -27.18 -17.44 -13.33
C GLY A 455 -27.13 -15.98 -12.85
N SER A 456 -28.28 -15.31 -12.85
CA SER A 456 -28.41 -14.01 -12.18
C SER A 456 -28.46 -14.19 -10.66
N LEU A 457 -28.07 -13.16 -9.89
CA LEU A 457 -28.09 -13.21 -8.43
C LEU A 457 -29.45 -13.60 -7.84
N THR A 458 -30.55 -13.12 -8.44
CA THR A 458 -31.91 -13.48 -8.01
C THR A 458 -32.41 -14.80 -8.59
N GLY A 459 -31.83 -15.24 -9.71
CA GLY A 459 -32.16 -16.52 -10.36
C GLY A 459 -31.65 -17.73 -9.56
N ILE A 460 -30.48 -17.60 -8.94
CA ILE A 460 -29.81 -18.68 -8.19
C ILE A 460 -30.60 -19.08 -6.95
N THR A 461 -31.15 -18.11 -6.23
CA THR A 461 -31.92 -18.32 -4.99
C THR A 461 -33.43 -18.32 -5.19
N LYS A 462 -33.89 -18.28 -6.45
CA LYS A 462 -35.32 -18.21 -6.78
C LYS A 462 -36.08 -19.38 -6.17
N GLY A 463 -37.21 -19.09 -5.54
CA GLY A 463 -38.05 -20.10 -4.87
C GLY A 463 -37.57 -20.51 -3.48
N GLY A 464 -36.66 -19.73 -2.87
CA GLY A 464 -36.15 -19.98 -1.51
C GLY A 464 -34.92 -20.89 -1.46
N ARG A 465 -34.33 -21.21 -2.62
CA ARG A 465 -33.11 -22.03 -2.73
C ARG A 465 -31.99 -21.43 -1.87
N ASN A 466 -31.40 -22.25 -1.04
CA ASN A 466 -30.39 -21.89 -0.03
C ASN A 466 -29.07 -22.67 -0.18
N GLY A 467 -28.94 -23.49 -1.22
CA GLY A 467 -27.74 -24.28 -1.48
C GLY A 467 -27.71 -25.60 -0.70
N ASP A 468 -28.86 -26.16 -0.34
CA ASP A 468 -28.94 -27.45 0.36
C ASP A 468 -28.19 -28.56 -0.41
N THR A 469 -27.42 -29.36 0.32
CA THR A 469 -26.53 -30.39 -0.24
C THR A 469 -27.22 -31.74 -0.44
N ARG A 470 -28.49 -31.88 -0.06
CA ARG A 470 -29.26 -33.12 -0.07
C ARG A 470 -30.54 -33.01 -0.87
N ASP A 471 -31.17 -31.85 -0.90
CA ASP A 471 -32.42 -31.60 -1.62
C ASP A 471 -32.17 -30.78 -2.91
N PRO A 472 -32.30 -31.40 -4.11
CA PRO A 472 -32.19 -30.70 -5.38
C PRO A 472 -33.17 -29.52 -5.56
N ALA A 473 -34.31 -29.52 -4.85
CA ALA A 473 -35.27 -28.42 -4.89
C ALA A 473 -34.79 -27.18 -4.13
N GLN A 474 -33.91 -27.35 -3.14
CA GLN A 474 -33.33 -26.28 -2.30
C GLN A 474 -31.89 -25.94 -2.67
N ALA A 475 -31.22 -26.78 -3.47
CA ALA A 475 -29.92 -26.49 -4.07
C ALA A 475 -29.94 -25.21 -4.91
N PHE A 476 -28.80 -24.55 -5.10
CA PHE A 476 -28.68 -23.37 -5.96
C PHE A 476 -28.90 -23.73 -7.43
N ASN A 477 -29.55 -22.84 -8.18
CA ASN A 477 -29.81 -23.04 -9.60
C ASN A 477 -28.72 -22.37 -10.46
N GLY A 478 -27.53 -23.00 -10.49
CA GLY A 478 -26.33 -22.46 -11.13
C GLY A 478 -25.42 -21.66 -10.19
N THR A 479 -24.42 -21.01 -10.77
CA THR A 479 -23.35 -20.26 -10.09
C THR A 479 -23.36 -18.79 -10.54
N ASN A 480 -22.72 -17.90 -9.78
CA ASN A 480 -22.52 -16.52 -10.20
C ASN A 480 -21.20 -15.97 -9.63
N PRO A 481 -20.36 -15.30 -10.44
CA PRO A 481 -19.05 -14.83 -10.00
C PRO A 481 -19.08 -13.78 -8.89
N ILE A 482 -20.21 -13.09 -8.68
CA ILE A 482 -20.32 -11.99 -7.72
C ILE A 482 -20.64 -12.48 -6.30
N VAL A 483 -21.40 -13.56 -6.09
CA VAL A 483 -21.78 -14.01 -4.71
C VAL A 483 -21.87 -15.53 -4.54
N TYR A 484 -22.05 -16.26 -5.64
CA TYR A 484 -22.32 -17.70 -5.61
C TYR A 484 -21.30 -18.46 -6.45
N PHE A 485 -20.02 -18.11 -6.31
CA PHE A 485 -18.91 -18.67 -7.07
C PHE A 485 -18.45 -20.02 -6.51
N TYR A 486 -19.32 -21.02 -6.65
CA TYR A 486 -19.12 -22.38 -6.17
C TYR A 486 -18.90 -23.31 -7.35
N LYS A 487 -17.64 -23.74 -7.59
CA LYS A 487 -17.29 -24.61 -8.73
C LYS A 487 -16.39 -25.79 -8.36
N THR A 488 -15.67 -25.72 -7.23
CA THR A 488 -14.69 -26.75 -6.86
C THR A 488 -15.41 -28.00 -6.33
N PRO A 489 -15.28 -29.19 -6.94
CA PRO A 489 -15.89 -30.42 -6.45
C PRO A 489 -15.51 -30.73 -4.99
N VAL A 490 -16.47 -31.21 -4.18
CA VAL A 490 -16.21 -31.61 -2.78
C VAL A 490 -15.12 -32.67 -2.68
N GLU A 491 -15.04 -33.56 -3.67
CA GLU A 491 -14.08 -34.66 -3.76
C GLU A 491 -12.64 -34.18 -3.98
N PHE A 492 -12.43 -32.90 -4.35
CA PHE A 492 -11.10 -32.31 -4.41
C PHE A 492 -10.49 -32.17 -3.01
N TYR A 493 -11.32 -32.03 -1.97
CA TYR A 493 -10.91 -31.94 -0.56
C TYR A 493 -11.21 -33.24 0.22
N ASN A 494 -10.64 -33.38 1.42
CA ASN A 494 -10.81 -34.56 2.29
C ASN A 494 -11.71 -34.30 3.52
N SER A 495 -12.48 -33.20 3.51
CA SER A 495 -13.40 -32.76 4.57
C SER A 495 -12.74 -32.50 5.94
N THR A 496 -12.17 -31.30 6.11
CA THR A 496 -12.04 -30.61 7.40
C THR A 496 -11.55 -29.19 7.15
N ALA A 497 -12.37 -28.20 7.49
CA ALA A 497 -11.97 -26.79 7.50
C ALA A 497 -10.84 -26.61 8.50
N SER A 498 -9.71 -26.07 8.02
CA SER A 498 -8.49 -25.96 8.82
C SER A 498 -8.58 -24.82 9.84
N GLN A 499 -9.25 -23.71 9.50
CA GLN A 499 -9.46 -22.51 10.34
C GLN A 499 -10.75 -21.80 9.92
N LYS A 500 -11.51 -21.21 10.86
CA LYS A 500 -12.78 -20.51 10.58
C LYS A 500 -12.81 -19.14 11.27
N ASP A 501 -13.29 -18.13 10.56
CA ASP A 501 -13.67 -16.80 11.06
C ASP A 501 -15.19 -16.56 10.83
N PRO A 502 -15.91 -15.85 11.71
CA PRO A 502 -17.33 -15.57 11.52
C PRO A 502 -17.70 -14.86 10.21
N ALA A 503 -16.76 -14.14 9.59
CA ALA A 503 -16.96 -13.47 8.31
C ALA A 503 -16.64 -14.38 7.10
N ASP A 504 -16.09 -15.58 7.31
CA ASP A 504 -15.78 -16.51 6.23
C ASP A 504 -17.06 -17.04 5.58
N THR A 505 -17.05 -17.11 4.26
CA THR A 505 -18.13 -17.72 3.46
C THR A 505 -17.84 -19.16 3.03
N SER A 506 -16.90 -19.83 3.70
CA SER A 506 -16.44 -21.19 3.37
C SER A 506 -17.45 -22.27 3.78
N GLY A 507 -18.03 -22.97 2.81
CA GLY A 507 -18.88 -24.13 3.02
C GLY A 507 -19.18 -24.86 1.71
N ALA A 508 -19.39 -26.18 1.79
CA ALA A 508 -19.90 -26.94 0.65
C ALA A 508 -21.40 -26.67 0.48
N VAL A 509 -21.83 -26.43 -0.75
CA VAL A 509 -23.23 -26.17 -1.12
C VAL A 509 -23.64 -27.08 -2.27
N GLY A 510 -24.95 -27.33 -2.38
CA GLY A 510 -25.53 -27.99 -3.53
C GLY A 510 -25.81 -26.99 -4.66
N VAL A 511 -25.37 -27.31 -5.87
CA VAL A 511 -25.62 -26.54 -7.10
C VAL A 511 -26.15 -27.48 -8.17
N LEU A 512 -27.17 -27.06 -8.90
CA LEU A 512 -27.69 -27.79 -10.05
C LEU A 512 -26.84 -27.51 -11.29
N ASP A 513 -26.40 -28.57 -11.97
CA ASP A 513 -25.80 -28.45 -13.30
C ASP A 513 -26.86 -28.21 -14.39
N SER A 514 -26.42 -28.05 -15.64
CA SER A 514 -27.30 -27.80 -16.79
C SER A 514 -28.35 -28.89 -17.04
N THR A 515 -28.15 -30.09 -16.49
CA THR A 515 -29.09 -31.22 -16.57
C THR A 515 -30.06 -31.28 -15.39
N GLY A 516 -29.91 -30.38 -14.40
CA GLY A 516 -30.66 -30.41 -13.15
C GLY A 516 -30.13 -31.42 -12.14
N THR A 517 -28.93 -31.97 -12.36
CA THR A 517 -28.31 -32.90 -11.42
C THR A 517 -27.64 -32.12 -10.28
N LEU A 518 -27.86 -32.58 -9.05
CA LEU A 518 -27.25 -31.99 -7.86
C LEU A 518 -25.75 -32.29 -7.81
N ARG A 519 -24.94 -31.24 -7.76
CA ARG A 519 -23.49 -31.26 -7.55
C ARG A 519 -23.15 -30.62 -6.22
N ILE A 520 -22.25 -31.24 -5.46
CA ILE A 520 -21.78 -30.69 -4.18
C ILE A 520 -20.41 -30.06 -4.42
N VAL A 521 -20.33 -28.76 -4.18
CA VAL A 521 -19.16 -27.94 -4.53
C VAL A 521 -18.80 -26.97 -3.40
N TYR A 522 -17.52 -26.63 -3.30
CA TYR A 522 -16.99 -25.55 -2.47
C TYR A 522 -16.81 -24.27 -3.28
N GLY A 523 -16.68 -23.16 -2.56
CA GLY A 523 -16.27 -21.88 -3.12
C GLY A 523 -14.92 -22.00 -3.82
N SER A 524 -14.85 -21.51 -5.05
CA SER A 524 -13.64 -21.55 -5.89
C SER A 524 -12.79 -20.28 -5.80
N GLY A 525 -13.31 -19.26 -5.12
CA GLY A 525 -12.65 -17.99 -4.89
C GLY A 525 -11.41 -18.12 -4.02
N ILE A 526 -10.73 -17.00 -3.84
CA ILE A 526 -9.47 -16.97 -3.11
C ILE A 526 -9.71 -17.14 -1.61
N GLN A 527 -8.88 -17.99 -1.00
CA GLN A 527 -8.85 -18.27 0.43
C GLN A 527 -7.47 -17.93 0.98
N ILE A 528 -7.35 -17.65 2.28
CA ILE A 528 -6.05 -17.50 2.94
C ILE A 528 -5.32 -18.84 2.93
N PHE A 529 -6.07 -19.89 3.26
CA PHE A 529 -5.67 -21.29 3.23
C PHE A 529 -6.71 -22.09 2.48
N THR A 530 -6.29 -22.99 1.61
CA THR A 530 -7.22 -23.96 1.05
C THR A 530 -7.78 -24.85 2.16
N GLU A 531 -9.00 -25.33 1.95
CA GLU A 531 -9.48 -26.55 2.59
C GLU A 531 -8.45 -27.71 2.44
N ASN A 532 -8.52 -28.72 3.31
CA ASN A 532 -7.54 -29.81 3.30
C ASN A 532 -7.61 -30.62 1.99
N ILE A 533 -6.59 -30.49 1.15
CA ILE A 533 -6.46 -31.21 -0.11
C ILE A 533 -5.86 -32.59 0.15
N GLN A 534 -6.57 -33.65 -0.26
CA GLN A 534 -6.12 -35.04 -0.02
C GLN A 534 -4.72 -35.29 -0.59
N GLY A 535 -3.79 -35.75 0.26
CA GLY A 535 -2.41 -36.04 -0.12
C GLY A 535 -1.49 -34.82 -0.27
N VAL A 536 -1.99 -33.61 0.01
CA VAL A 536 -1.23 -32.34 -0.03
C VAL A 536 -1.33 -31.60 1.32
N GLY A 537 -2.49 -31.60 1.96
CA GLY A 537 -2.77 -30.79 3.14
C GLY A 537 -3.39 -29.44 2.76
N SER A 538 -3.38 -28.49 3.69
CA SER A 538 -3.80 -27.11 3.43
C SER A 538 -2.66 -26.32 2.78
N VAL A 539 -3.00 -25.46 1.82
CA VAL A 539 -2.05 -24.62 1.08
C VAL A 539 -2.36 -23.16 1.35
N ARG A 540 -1.37 -22.38 1.80
CA ARG A 540 -1.52 -20.93 1.99
C ARG A 540 -1.44 -20.22 0.64
N LEU A 541 -2.43 -19.38 0.35
CA LEU A 541 -2.48 -18.57 -0.87
C LEU A 541 -2.35 -17.06 -0.60
N ARG A 542 -2.65 -16.60 0.62
CA ARG A 542 -2.49 -15.18 1.03
C ARG A 542 -1.37 -15.01 2.05
N TYR A 543 -0.46 -14.09 1.73
CA TYR A 543 0.73 -13.77 2.51
C TYR A 543 0.73 -12.28 2.90
N PRO A 544 0.23 -11.94 4.10
CA PRO A 544 0.25 -10.57 4.59
C PRO A 544 1.68 -10.06 4.78
N ILE A 545 2.00 -8.96 4.10
CA ILE A 545 3.32 -8.31 4.16
C ILE A 545 3.25 -6.82 4.55
N PRO A 546 2.27 -6.35 5.34
CA PRO A 546 2.16 -4.93 5.60
C PRO A 546 3.30 -4.45 6.51
N PRO A 547 3.82 -3.24 6.27
CA PRO A 547 4.63 -2.54 7.25
C PRO A 547 3.78 -2.17 8.46
N ILE A 548 4.38 -2.16 9.66
CA ILE A 548 3.69 -1.77 10.91
C ILE A 548 4.18 -0.41 11.35
N HIS A 549 3.27 0.51 11.65
CA HIS A 549 3.62 1.90 11.98
C HIS A 549 4.66 1.99 13.11
N GLY A 550 4.47 1.20 14.17
CA GLY A 550 5.37 1.17 15.33
C GLY A 550 6.80 0.71 15.02
N GLU A 551 7.03 -0.04 13.92
CA GLU A 551 8.36 -0.55 13.54
C GLU A 551 9.37 0.56 13.24
N GLY A 552 8.89 1.75 12.84
CA GLY A 552 9.76 2.91 12.61
C GLY A 552 10.34 3.51 13.89
N SER A 553 9.71 3.27 15.05
CA SER A 553 10.10 3.89 16.33
C SER A 553 11.41 3.32 16.87
N THR A 554 12.17 4.15 17.58
CA THR A 554 13.41 3.74 18.26
C THR A 554 13.16 2.63 19.28
N VAL A 555 12.07 2.74 20.06
CA VAL A 555 11.66 1.73 21.04
C VAL A 555 11.40 0.38 20.38
N TRP A 556 10.73 0.36 19.23
CA TRP A 556 10.48 -0.90 18.53
C TRP A 556 11.76 -1.51 17.96
N LYS A 557 12.70 -0.68 17.50
CA LYS A 557 14.00 -1.14 17.01
C LYS A 557 14.80 -1.81 18.12
N GLU A 558 14.89 -1.19 19.30
CA GLU A 558 15.50 -1.81 20.48
C GLU A 558 14.79 -3.11 20.89
N LEU A 559 13.45 -3.10 20.93
CA LEU A 559 12.66 -4.29 21.23
C LEU A 559 12.89 -5.42 20.22
N SER A 560 13.09 -5.08 18.94
CA SER A 560 13.36 -6.06 17.88
C SER A 560 14.71 -6.74 18.06
N VAL A 561 15.74 -5.98 18.47
CA VAL A 561 17.04 -6.54 18.86
C VAL A 561 16.91 -7.48 20.06
N VAL A 562 16.17 -7.07 21.10
CA VAL A 562 15.93 -7.92 22.29
C VAL A 562 15.15 -9.18 21.92
N LYS A 563 14.13 -9.09 21.06
CA LYS A 563 13.37 -10.23 20.54
C LYS A 563 14.29 -11.24 19.84
N GLN A 564 15.22 -10.75 19.02
CA GLN A 564 16.18 -11.58 18.31
C GLN A 564 17.13 -12.28 19.27
N GLN A 565 17.73 -11.56 20.21
CA GLN A 565 18.62 -12.11 21.24
C GLN A 565 17.92 -13.17 22.10
N LEU A 566 16.66 -12.93 22.51
CA LEU A 566 15.89 -13.89 23.30
C LEU A 566 15.58 -15.17 22.51
N SER A 567 15.28 -15.04 21.21
CA SER A 567 15.04 -16.18 20.32
C SER A 567 16.29 -17.07 20.18
N GLN A 568 17.49 -16.46 20.17
CA GLN A 568 18.77 -17.17 20.18
C GLN A 568 18.99 -17.95 21.50
N LEU A 569 18.70 -17.34 22.64
CA LEU A 569 18.85 -17.96 23.97
C LEU A 569 17.91 -19.16 24.19
N GLN A 570 16.73 -19.16 23.57
CA GLN A 570 15.74 -20.23 23.71
C GLN A 570 15.93 -21.39 22.72
N GLY A 571 16.99 -21.39 21.89
CA GLY A 571 17.24 -22.44 20.90
C GLY A 571 16.16 -22.56 19.82
N SER A 572 15.28 -21.56 19.68
CA SER A 572 14.12 -21.56 18.76
C SER A 572 14.43 -20.95 17.39
N GLY A 573 15.71 -20.65 17.14
CA GLY A 573 16.25 -20.34 15.83
C GLY A 573 17.76 -20.27 15.95
N SER A 574 18.47 -21.22 15.33
CA SER A 574 19.85 -20.99 14.96
C SER A 574 19.85 -19.79 13.99
N VAL A 575 20.17 -18.61 14.49
CA VAL A 575 20.93 -17.69 13.66
C VAL A 575 22.29 -18.39 13.56
N PRO A 576 22.73 -18.90 12.39
CA PRO A 576 24.15 -19.15 12.24
C PRO A 576 24.80 -17.83 12.64
N ALA A 577 25.76 -17.81 13.58
CA ALA A 577 26.57 -16.62 13.81
C ALA A 577 26.84 -16.05 12.42
N SER A 578 26.27 -14.87 12.12
CA SER A 578 26.33 -14.37 10.76
C SER A 578 27.80 -14.11 10.56
N ASN A 579 28.47 -15.05 9.88
CA ASN A 579 29.83 -14.84 9.43
C ASN A 579 29.69 -13.67 8.47
N LEU A 580 29.94 -12.49 9.01
CA LEU A 580 29.95 -11.24 8.28
C LEU A 580 31.29 -11.24 7.57
N TYR A 581 31.25 -11.53 6.28
CA TYR A 581 32.38 -11.36 5.42
C TYR A 581 32.47 -9.88 5.07
N GLN A 582 33.42 -9.18 5.70
CA GLN A 582 33.80 -7.87 5.19
C GLN A 582 34.45 -8.06 3.83
N ALA A 583 33.91 -7.40 2.83
CA ALA A 583 34.36 -7.49 1.45
C ALA A 583 34.73 -6.10 0.94
N GLN A 584 35.70 -6.04 0.06
CA GLN A 584 36.26 -4.78 -0.41
C GLN A 584 36.40 -4.79 -1.93
N LEU A 585 35.85 -3.75 -2.54
CA LEU A 585 36.11 -3.39 -3.93
C LEU A 585 37.44 -2.64 -3.99
N GLN A 586 38.46 -3.28 -4.57
CA GLN A 586 39.85 -2.80 -4.52
C GLN A 586 40.08 -1.61 -5.46
N PRO A 587 41.02 -0.70 -5.13
CA PRO A 587 41.46 0.33 -6.06
C PRO A 587 42.20 -0.29 -7.26
N THR A 588 42.32 0.47 -8.36
CA THR A 588 43.24 0.11 -9.45
C THR A 588 44.28 1.20 -9.69
N SER A 589 45.36 0.85 -10.40
CA SER A 589 46.41 1.79 -10.78
C SER A 589 45.99 2.78 -11.89
N VAL A 590 44.84 2.58 -12.53
CA VAL A 590 44.42 3.33 -13.73
C VAL A 590 43.08 4.07 -13.53
N GLY A 591 42.33 3.75 -12.47
CA GLY A 591 41.11 4.45 -12.05
C GLY A 591 40.68 4.04 -10.64
N GLY A 592 40.19 5.01 -9.85
CA GLY A 592 39.76 4.82 -8.46
C GLY A 592 40.91 4.56 -7.49
N LEU A 593 41.48 5.62 -6.88
CA LEU A 593 42.51 5.53 -5.82
C LEU A 593 41.93 5.19 -4.44
N HIS A 594 40.62 4.96 -4.37
CA HIS A 594 39.90 4.63 -3.15
C HIS A 594 39.33 3.22 -3.24
N TYR A 595 38.90 2.69 -2.12
CA TYR A 595 38.21 1.42 -2.04
C TYR A 595 36.81 1.65 -1.50
N HIS A 596 35.93 0.68 -1.74
CA HIS A 596 34.66 0.62 -1.04
C HIS A 596 34.55 -0.69 -0.27
N GLU A 597 33.96 -0.61 0.90
CA GLU A 597 33.69 -1.76 1.76
C GLU A 597 32.21 -2.11 1.67
N PHE A 598 31.90 -3.37 1.78
CA PHE A 598 30.53 -3.85 1.95
C PHE A 598 30.57 -5.14 2.73
N THR A 599 29.42 -5.53 3.24
CA THR A 599 29.31 -6.74 4.05
C THR A 599 28.52 -7.78 3.29
N LEU A 600 29.04 -9.01 3.26
CA LEU A 600 28.36 -10.19 2.77
C LEU A 600 28.03 -11.11 3.94
N TYR A 601 26.78 -11.53 4.03
CA TYR A 601 26.35 -12.51 5.03
C TYR A 601 26.69 -13.91 4.53
N GLN A 602 26.91 -14.87 5.43
CA GLN A 602 27.16 -16.28 5.07
C GLN A 602 26.19 -16.81 4.01
N GLN A 603 24.91 -16.49 4.15
CA GLN A 603 23.87 -16.94 3.23
C GLN A 603 23.98 -16.31 1.84
N ASP A 604 24.46 -15.05 1.73
CA ASP A 604 24.75 -14.42 0.44
C ASP A 604 25.91 -15.16 -0.25
N PHE A 605 26.93 -15.53 0.52
CA PHE A 605 28.02 -16.36 0.01
C PHE A 605 27.53 -17.75 -0.43
N ASP A 606 26.60 -18.36 0.31
CA ASP A 606 25.99 -19.64 -0.07
C ASP A 606 25.13 -19.50 -1.34
N LEU A 607 24.38 -18.41 -1.49
CA LEU A 607 23.61 -18.11 -2.72
C LEU A 607 24.54 -17.94 -3.91
N ILE A 608 25.59 -17.13 -3.77
CA ILE A 608 26.63 -16.94 -4.79
C ILE A 608 27.29 -18.28 -5.13
N SER A 609 27.61 -19.08 -4.13
CA SER A 609 28.20 -20.43 -4.28
C SER A 609 27.27 -21.40 -5.01
N ASN A 610 25.95 -21.20 -4.90
CA ASN A 610 24.92 -21.92 -5.64
C ASN A 610 24.53 -21.23 -6.97
N SER A 611 25.44 -20.43 -7.53
CA SER A 611 25.30 -19.74 -8.82
C SER A 611 24.09 -18.78 -8.89
N GLN A 612 23.63 -18.25 -7.76
CA GLN A 612 22.65 -17.17 -7.71
C GLN A 612 23.35 -15.80 -7.77
N ILE A 613 22.63 -14.79 -8.26
CA ILE A 613 23.13 -13.41 -8.32
C ILE A 613 22.67 -12.66 -7.06
N VAL A 614 23.58 -11.96 -6.40
CA VAL A 614 23.31 -11.17 -5.19
C VAL A 614 23.68 -9.71 -5.41
N THR A 615 22.72 -8.79 -5.29
CA THR A 615 22.96 -7.35 -5.45
C THR A 615 23.32 -6.70 -4.12
N VAL A 616 24.56 -6.23 -3.93
CA VAL A 616 25.01 -5.45 -2.75
C VAL A 616 25.16 -3.98 -3.11
N SER A 617 25.31 -3.11 -2.12
CA SER A 617 25.90 -1.80 -2.37
C SER A 617 26.99 -1.48 -1.38
N THR A 618 27.89 -0.60 -1.80
CA THR A 618 29.15 -0.34 -1.12
C THR A 618 29.12 0.91 -0.26
N SER A 619 30.09 1.01 0.65
CA SER A 619 30.27 2.16 1.53
C SER A 619 30.52 3.43 0.73
N LEU A 620 30.14 4.57 1.32
CA LEU A 620 30.49 5.86 0.76
C LEU A 620 32.00 6.06 0.90
N SER A 621 32.69 6.19 -0.23
CA SER A 621 34.12 6.47 -0.28
C SER A 621 34.38 7.43 -1.41
N ASN A 622 35.19 8.46 -1.15
CA ASN A 622 35.49 9.50 -2.13
C ASN A 622 34.23 10.13 -2.79
N GLY A 623 33.20 10.37 -1.99
CA GLY A 623 31.96 11.06 -2.41
C GLY A 623 30.98 10.25 -3.25
N HIS A 624 31.17 8.93 -3.40
CA HIS A 624 30.21 8.06 -4.08
C HIS A 624 30.19 6.64 -3.51
N SER A 625 29.24 5.83 -3.98
CA SER A 625 29.10 4.40 -3.69
C SER A 625 28.69 3.64 -4.96
N HIS A 626 28.73 2.32 -4.89
CA HIS A 626 28.35 1.44 -5.99
C HIS A 626 27.26 0.45 -5.58
N VAL A 627 26.46 0.02 -6.55
CA VAL A 627 25.54 -1.13 -6.48
C VAL A 627 26.17 -2.26 -7.31
N LEU A 628 26.50 -3.40 -6.72
CA LEU A 628 27.19 -4.50 -7.39
C LEU A 628 26.27 -5.73 -7.49
N ASP A 629 26.13 -6.32 -8.68
CA ASP A 629 25.53 -7.65 -8.83
C ASP A 629 26.64 -8.71 -8.77
N LEU A 630 26.69 -9.52 -7.72
CA LEU A 630 27.75 -10.49 -7.47
C LEU A 630 27.34 -11.89 -7.92
N ALA A 631 28.31 -12.65 -8.45
CA ALA A 631 28.15 -14.06 -8.76
C ALA A 631 29.48 -14.81 -8.62
N LEU A 632 29.41 -16.15 -8.52
CA LEU A 632 30.60 -16.99 -8.55
C LEU A 632 31.03 -17.19 -10.00
N ASN A 633 32.27 -16.84 -10.31
CA ASN A 633 32.84 -17.16 -11.61
C ASN A 633 33.16 -18.66 -11.66
N ALA A 634 32.42 -19.41 -12.49
CA ALA A 634 32.54 -20.86 -12.60
C ALA A 634 33.94 -21.35 -13.05
N THR A 635 34.76 -20.48 -13.64
CA THR A 635 36.13 -20.82 -14.10
C THR A 635 37.18 -20.50 -13.04
N SER A 636 37.10 -19.34 -12.39
CA SER A 636 38.10 -18.90 -11.42
C SER A 636 37.79 -19.33 -9.98
N GLY A 637 36.53 -19.69 -9.69
CA GLY A 637 36.05 -19.97 -8.34
C GLY A 637 35.97 -18.74 -7.43
N ASN A 638 36.24 -17.55 -7.97
CA ASN A 638 36.20 -16.30 -7.21
C ASN A 638 34.81 -15.67 -7.28
N VAL A 639 34.45 -14.95 -6.22
CA VAL A 639 33.30 -14.05 -6.25
C VAL A 639 33.67 -12.80 -7.04
N GLU A 640 32.90 -12.52 -8.08
CA GLU A 640 33.11 -11.38 -8.97
C GLU A 640 31.81 -10.59 -9.11
N TYR A 641 31.92 -9.27 -9.33
CA TYR A 641 30.75 -8.52 -9.78
C TYR A 641 30.51 -8.77 -11.29
N LEU A 642 29.27 -9.13 -11.63
CA LEU A 642 28.75 -9.18 -12.99
C LEU A 642 28.51 -7.77 -13.52
N THR A 643 27.84 -6.96 -12.71
CA THR A 643 27.63 -5.53 -12.99
C THR A 643 28.04 -4.68 -11.80
N CYS A 644 28.58 -3.50 -12.08
CA CYS A 644 28.78 -2.42 -11.12
C CYS A 644 27.96 -1.22 -11.60
N ASN A 645 27.03 -0.78 -10.78
CA ASN A 645 25.96 0.16 -11.09
C ASN A 645 25.16 -0.25 -12.33
N GLY A 646 24.98 -1.55 -12.62
CA GLY A 646 24.29 -2.01 -13.84
C GLY A 646 25.14 -1.97 -15.13
N ALA A 647 26.41 -1.56 -15.06
CA ALA A 647 27.37 -1.66 -16.17
C ALA A 647 28.31 -2.88 -15.99
N PRO A 648 28.76 -3.55 -17.06
CA PRO A 648 29.61 -4.74 -16.95
C PRO A 648 31.03 -4.44 -16.45
N VAL A 649 31.43 -3.17 -16.46
CA VAL A 649 32.69 -2.66 -15.91
C VAL A 649 32.34 -1.51 -14.98
N CYS A 650 32.99 -1.45 -13.83
CA CYS A 650 32.71 -0.40 -12.85
C CYS A 650 33.18 0.96 -13.38
N PRO A 651 32.39 2.05 -13.20
CA PRO A 651 32.76 3.38 -13.70
C PRO A 651 34.14 3.86 -13.23
N ASP A 652 34.51 3.55 -11.99
CA ASP A 652 35.81 3.88 -11.40
C ASP A 652 36.89 2.82 -11.67
N LEU A 653 36.62 1.92 -12.62
CA LEU A 653 37.53 0.87 -13.10
C LEU A 653 37.98 -0.12 -12.03
N HIS A 654 37.25 -0.24 -10.92
CA HIS A 654 37.47 -1.29 -9.92
C HIS A 654 37.58 -2.69 -10.55
N PRO A 655 38.44 -3.58 -10.02
CA PRO A 655 38.58 -4.92 -10.54
C PRO A 655 37.35 -5.77 -10.18
N LYS A 656 36.96 -6.68 -11.08
CA LYS A 656 35.79 -7.55 -10.90
C LYS A 656 35.84 -8.43 -9.66
N VAL A 657 37.04 -8.90 -9.31
CA VAL A 657 37.26 -9.84 -8.21
C VAL A 657 37.07 -9.12 -6.88
N ILE A 658 36.17 -9.67 -6.06
CA ILE A 658 35.91 -9.17 -4.71
C ILE A 658 36.95 -9.73 -3.75
N LYS A 659 37.56 -8.87 -2.92
CA LYS A 659 38.49 -9.30 -1.87
C LYS A 659 37.75 -9.41 -0.55
N PHE A 660 37.79 -10.58 0.07
CA PHE A 660 37.32 -10.78 1.43
C PHE A 660 38.40 -10.39 2.44
N LEU A 661 38.06 -9.52 3.38
CA LEU A 661 38.81 -9.20 4.58
C LEU A 661 38.45 -10.26 5.62
N SER A 662 39.44 -10.83 6.31
CA SER A 662 39.30 -12.01 7.19
C SER A 662 38.01 -12.01 8.04
N SER A 663 37.33 -13.15 8.12
CA SER A 663 36.13 -13.34 8.94
C SER A 663 36.43 -13.00 10.40
N SER A 664 35.72 -12.01 10.96
CA SER A 664 35.61 -11.88 12.41
C SER A 664 34.81 -13.09 12.91
N GLY A 665 35.51 -14.08 13.47
CA GLY A 665 34.91 -15.26 14.09
C GLY A 665 34.21 -14.96 15.39
#